data_AF-F0Z1T6-F1
#
_entry.id   AF-F0Z1T6-F1
#
_cell.length_a   1.000
_cell.length_b   1.000
_cell.length_c   1.000
_cell.angle_alpha   90.00
_cell.angle_beta   90.00
_cell.angle_gamma   90.00
#
_symmetry.space_group_name_H-M   'P 1'
#
loop_
_entity.id
_entity.type
_entity.pdbx_description
1 polymer ?
#
loop_
_entity_poly.entity_id
_entity_poly.type
_entity_poly.pdbx_seq_one_letter_code
_entity_poly.pdbx_strand_id
1 'polypeptide(L)'
;MSTTKGGFTLPGESGYEKLTLEMAEKWGADVIRDSDGTELSDEILDAGYGIYSTICIIRDHNDWAKKNMDKLQQTFLITHPVTAVSDTLAISLMEDFFDEQFTVNDTPDALKYWQVYDRTTGQEVQRTQWEYSANEQQVRLKRITPWHKYTVSFMAYRIWEEISMYNHTTNHWDKEHLMQIDPRYEEAQDYLLGWMKNWCEAHQSTTVVRFTSMFYNFVWIWGSDVRNRHLFTDWASYDFTVSPKALDLFTETYGYALTAEDFVNQGKYHVTHMPADKAKKDWMEFINDFVIDFGKKLVSMVHDYGKKAYVFYDDSWVGIEPYNGRFEEFGFDGMIKCVFSGYEARLCSGVPVETHELRLHPYLFPTGIDGSPTFLEGGNPKGEAQKYWQSVRRAILRAPIERIGLGGYLHLVENSPEFVEYIADTANEFRMLKELHSHGKPAVLKPRVAVLHYWGALRSWTLSGHFHETYMHDLIHINESLAGLPFDVSFLSFEDVKNGALKDIDVVINAGYAQSAWSGGDCWKDEQTVSLLTEWVYNGGTFIGVNEPSAVNGYDTFFRMSHILGVDEDTGARVCHGKWTFNANAPKGLFPSGSYVHARKGIYLTDGKASVLREEDGIPAVTSCEFGSGRGIYLASYELCPENTRLLMNLLLYGTGEPLMPELVTDNLHTECAYYPESSMLVVINNSAQEQKTSVKVNGKTTECRLESYGIYCEQV
;
A
#
# COMPACT_ATOMS: atom_id res chain seq x y z
N MET A 1 -1.33 -34.17 17.33
CA MET A 1 -0.99 -34.21 15.89
C MET A 1 0.52 -34.06 15.81
N SER A 2 1.22 -34.76 14.90
CA SER A 2 2.66 -34.48 14.70
C SER A 2 2.80 -33.02 14.26
N THR A 3 3.64 -32.24 14.92
CA THR A 3 3.95 -30.86 14.52
C THR A 3 4.51 -30.89 13.09
N THR A 4 3.71 -30.44 12.13
CA THR A 4 4.17 -30.17 10.77
C THR A 4 5.19 -29.03 10.84
N LYS A 5 6.35 -29.20 10.23
CA LYS A 5 7.43 -28.20 10.21
C LYS A 5 7.51 -27.53 8.84
N GLY A 6 8.10 -26.34 8.79
CA GLY A 6 8.35 -25.60 7.54
C GLY A 6 7.41 -24.43 7.31
N GLY A 7 7.80 -23.55 6.37
CA GLY A 7 7.00 -22.38 5.99
C GLY A 7 6.89 -21.31 7.09
N PHE A 8 7.81 -21.31 8.06
CA PHE A 8 7.80 -20.36 9.16
C PHE A 8 9.21 -19.79 9.41
N THR A 9 9.32 -18.46 9.38
CA THR A 9 10.55 -17.72 9.67
C THR A 9 10.50 -17.13 11.08
N LEU A 10 11.46 -17.53 11.92
CA LEU A 10 11.59 -17.12 13.32
C LEU A 10 12.66 -16.02 13.47
N PRO A 11 12.44 -14.94 14.25
CA PRO A 11 13.52 -14.05 14.66
C PRO A 11 14.38 -14.73 15.73
N GLY A 12 15.69 -14.81 15.50
CA GLY A 12 16.69 -15.33 16.43
C GLY A 12 17.50 -14.21 17.07
N GLU A 13 17.75 -14.32 18.37
CA GLU A 13 18.34 -13.26 19.18
C GLU A 13 19.60 -13.75 19.92
N SER A 14 20.70 -13.02 19.79
CA SER A 14 21.97 -13.31 20.48
C SER A 14 21.79 -13.26 22.00
N GLY A 15 22.31 -14.26 22.72
CA GLY A 15 22.12 -14.41 24.16
C GLY A 15 20.81 -15.09 24.57
N TYR A 16 19.95 -15.42 23.60
CA TYR A 16 18.69 -16.15 23.77
C TYR A 16 18.64 -17.40 22.86
N GLU A 17 19.77 -18.06 22.66
CA GLU A 17 19.93 -19.23 21.78
C GLU A 17 18.96 -20.35 22.16
N LYS A 18 18.92 -20.68 23.45
CA LYS A 18 18.02 -21.72 23.97
C LYS A 18 16.56 -21.40 23.67
N LEU A 19 16.12 -20.17 23.93
CA LEU A 19 14.75 -19.73 23.64
C LEU A 19 14.47 -19.82 22.14
N THR A 20 15.42 -19.37 21.31
CA THR A 20 15.33 -19.43 19.85
C THR A 20 15.09 -20.86 19.36
N LEU A 21 15.89 -21.82 19.81
CA LEU A 21 15.75 -23.22 19.41
C LEU A 21 14.47 -23.86 19.95
N GLU A 22 14.06 -23.53 21.18
CA GLU A 22 12.79 -23.99 21.75
C GLU A 22 11.58 -23.46 20.95
N MET A 23 11.59 -22.18 20.57
CA MET A 23 10.53 -21.59 19.75
C MET A 23 10.56 -22.09 18.31
N ALA A 24 11.75 -22.33 17.74
CA ALA A 24 11.88 -22.92 16.41
C ALA A 24 11.22 -24.31 16.33
N GLU A 25 11.44 -25.16 17.34
CA GLU A 25 10.77 -26.45 17.42
C GLU A 25 9.27 -26.31 17.63
N LYS A 26 8.85 -25.43 18.55
CA LYS A 26 7.44 -25.25 18.93
C LYS A 26 6.59 -24.68 17.80
N TRP A 27 7.06 -23.63 17.13
CA TRP A 27 6.37 -23.01 16.01
C TRP A 27 6.61 -23.75 14.70
N GLY A 28 7.54 -24.72 14.67
CA GLY A 28 7.88 -25.51 13.49
C GLY A 28 8.65 -24.70 12.44
N ALA A 29 9.48 -23.75 12.89
CA ALA A 29 10.32 -22.94 12.02
C ALA A 29 11.32 -23.81 11.24
N ASP A 30 11.54 -23.45 9.99
CA ASP A 30 12.60 -23.99 9.13
C ASP A 30 13.66 -22.94 8.80
N VAL A 31 13.37 -21.68 9.12
CA VAL A 31 14.26 -20.55 8.88
C VAL A 31 14.38 -19.71 10.16
N ILE A 32 15.60 -19.28 10.45
CA ILE A 32 15.90 -18.28 11.49
C ILE A 32 16.50 -17.04 10.82
N ARG A 33 16.02 -15.87 11.26
CA ARG A 33 16.46 -14.53 10.81
C ARG A 33 17.04 -13.77 12.00
N ASP A 34 18.13 -13.05 11.80
CA ASP A 34 18.73 -12.18 12.81
C ASP A 34 17.72 -11.13 13.37
N SER A 35 17.59 -11.00 14.69
CA SER A 35 16.85 -9.89 15.30
C SER A 35 17.53 -8.55 14.98
N ASP A 36 16.75 -7.46 14.98
CA ASP A 36 17.23 -6.15 14.51
C ASP A 36 18.46 -5.68 15.27
N GLY A 37 19.55 -5.43 14.53
CA GLY A 37 20.82 -4.95 15.09
C GLY A 37 21.62 -6.00 15.86
N THR A 38 21.35 -7.29 15.65
CA THR A 38 22.07 -8.41 16.27
C THR A 38 22.68 -9.34 15.22
N GLU A 39 23.64 -10.17 15.62
CA GLU A 39 24.18 -11.26 14.81
C GLU A 39 23.81 -12.60 15.45
N LEU A 40 23.50 -13.61 14.63
CA LEU A 40 23.22 -14.96 15.12
C LEU A 40 24.51 -15.60 15.65
N SER A 41 24.41 -16.33 16.76
CA SER A 41 25.53 -17.08 17.33
C SER A 41 25.85 -18.33 16.51
N ASP A 42 27.09 -18.82 16.61
CA ASP A 42 27.52 -20.07 15.97
C ASP A 42 26.60 -21.25 16.33
N GLU A 43 26.06 -21.28 17.56
CA GLU A 43 25.10 -22.30 18.00
C GLU A 43 23.82 -22.30 17.14
N ILE A 44 23.27 -21.13 16.82
CA ILE A 44 22.09 -21.01 15.95
C ILE A 44 22.44 -21.33 14.50
N LEU A 45 23.59 -20.86 14.02
CA LEU A 45 24.05 -21.10 12.65
C LEU A 45 24.28 -22.59 12.38
N ASP A 46 24.81 -23.32 13.36
CA ASP A 46 25.10 -24.76 13.26
C ASP A 46 23.89 -25.66 13.59
N ALA A 47 22.76 -25.09 14.01
CA ALA A 47 21.56 -25.84 14.41
C ALA A 47 20.77 -26.45 13.22
N GLY A 48 21.18 -26.19 11.98
CA GLY A 48 20.63 -26.82 10.78
C GLY A 48 19.36 -26.17 10.21
N TYR A 49 19.03 -24.95 10.63
CA TYR A 49 17.96 -24.15 10.05
C TYR A 49 18.46 -23.37 8.82
N GLY A 50 17.55 -23.01 7.92
CA GLY A 50 17.84 -22.00 6.91
C GLY A 50 18.13 -20.66 7.58
N ILE A 51 19.14 -19.94 7.11
CA ILE A 51 19.51 -18.64 7.67
C ILE A 51 19.11 -17.54 6.71
N TYR A 52 18.27 -16.64 7.18
CA TYR A 52 18.01 -15.35 6.54
C TYR A 52 18.93 -14.32 7.17
N SER A 53 19.58 -13.53 6.34
CA SER A 53 20.37 -12.40 6.81
C SER A 53 19.86 -11.13 6.17
N THR A 54 19.55 -10.15 7.02
CA THR A 54 18.98 -8.88 6.60
C THR A 54 20.07 -7.92 6.16
N ILE A 55 19.91 -7.30 4.99
CA ILE A 55 20.79 -6.21 4.55
C ILE A 55 19.98 -5.00 4.10
N CYS A 56 20.48 -3.80 4.41
CA CYS A 56 20.05 -2.55 3.79
C CYS A 56 21.25 -2.01 3.01
N ILE A 57 21.28 -2.23 1.69
CA ILE A 57 22.49 -2.03 0.88
C ILE A 57 22.97 -0.59 0.82
N ILE A 58 22.10 0.39 1.11
CA ILE A 58 22.43 1.83 1.05
C ILE A 58 22.85 2.43 2.40
N ARG A 59 22.83 1.66 3.49
CA ARG A 59 23.03 2.12 4.88
C ARG A 59 24.15 1.31 5.57
N ASP A 60 24.53 1.69 6.79
CA ASP A 60 25.63 1.07 7.57
C ASP A 60 27.01 1.25 6.92
N HIS A 61 27.17 2.38 6.22
CA HIS A 61 28.38 2.75 5.47
C HIS A 61 28.89 4.15 5.84
N ASN A 62 28.65 4.59 7.09
CA ASN A 62 28.92 5.97 7.53
C ASN A 62 30.37 6.42 7.29
N ASP A 63 31.36 5.54 7.44
CA ASP A 63 32.77 5.87 7.18
C ASP A 63 33.06 6.22 5.71
N TRP A 64 32.34 5.59 4.78
CA TRP A 64 32.41 5.92 3.36
C TRP A 64 31.56 7.16 3.06
N ALA A 65 30.34 7.20 3.59
CA ALA A 65 29.39 8.30 3.41
C ALA A 65 29.97 9.66 3.85
N LYS A 66 30.60 9.74 5.04
CA LYS A 66 31.25 10.98 5.54
C LYS A 66 32.34 11.52 4.62
N LYS A 67 32.98 10.64 3.84
CA LYS A 67 34.04 11.00 2.88
C LYS A 67 33.49 11.34 1.49
N ASN A 68 32.19 11.06 1.26
CA ASN A 68 31.51 11.18 -0.02
C ASN A 68 30.12 11.82 0.17
N MET A 69 30.04 12.90 0.94
CA MET A 69 28.78 13.58 1.28
C MET A 69 28.01 14.05 0.03
N ASP A 70 28.69 14.32 -1.07
CA ASP A 70 28.12 14.68 -2.36
C ASP A 70 27.35 13.53 -3.04
N LYS A 71 27.50 12.30 -2.53
CA LYS A 71 26.89 11.06 -3.03
C LYS A 71 25.84 10.48 -2.08
N LEU A 72 25.34 11.29 -1.15
CA LEU A 72 24.16 10.92 -0.37
C LEU A 72 22.88 11.13 -1.17
N GLN A 73 21.83 10.41 -0.79
CA GLN A 73 20.50 10.62 -1.36
C GLN A 73 20.00 12.02 -1.03
N GLN A 74 19.21 12.58 -1.94
CA GLN A 74 18.74 13.95 -1.86
C GLN A 74 17.23 14.02 -2.07
N THR A 75 16.67 15.18 -1.77
CA THR A 75 15.27 15.52 -2.02
C THR A 75 15.17 17.00 -2.39
N PHE A 76 14.11 17.37 -3.11
CA PHE A 76 13.65 18.75 -3.07
C PHE A 76 12.84 18.98 -1.80
N LEU A 77 13.08 20.13 -1.16
CA LEU A 77 12.27 20.67 -0.06
C LEU A 77 11.72 22.03 -0.48
N ILE A 78 10.59 22.43 0.10
CA ILE A 78 9.97 23.73 -0.13
C ILE A 78 9.61 24.42 1.18
N THR A 79 10.06 25.66 1.36
CA THR A 79 9.75 26.45 2.56
C THR A 79 8.25 26.72 2.67
N HIS A 80 7.75 26.98 3.89
CA HIS A 80 6.41 27.55 4.01
C HIS A 80 6.32 28.89 3.25
N PRO A 81 5.13 29.24 2.71
CA PRO A 81 4.95 30.51 2.01
C PRO A 81 5.12 31.71 2.95
N VAL A 82 6.11 32.56 2.70
CA VAL A 82 6.38 33.77 3.49
C VAL A 82 5.79 34.99 2.79
N THR A 83 5.02 35.79 3.53
CA THR A 83 4.41 37.02 2.98
C THR A 83 5.41 38.16 2.98
N ALA A 84 5.71 38.74 1.82
CA ALA A 84 6.55 39.92 1.73
C ALA A 84 5.79 41.14 2.26
N VAL A 85 6.35 41.88 3.22
CA VAL A 85 5.78 43.17 3.70
C VAL A 85 6.48 44.38 3.07
N SER A 86 7.49 44.13 2.23
CA SER A 86 8.26 45.12 1.48
C SER A 86 8.65 44.56 0.11
N ASP A 87 9.42 45.32 -0.68
CA ASP A 87 9.98 44.88 -1.96
C ASP A 87 11.24 44.00 -1.81
N THR A 88 11.59 43.66 -0.57
CA THR A 88 12.64 42.71 -0.20
C THR A 88 12.11 41.70 0.81
N LEU A 89 12.68 40.50 0.80
CA LEU A 89 12.34 39.42 1.72
C LEU A 89 13.55 38.49 1.89
N ALA A 90 13.79 38.01 3.10
CA ALA A 90 14.75 36.93 3.36
C ALA A 90 13.98 35.71 3.86
N ILE A 91 14.24 34.55 3.27
CA ILE A 91 13.59 33.28 3.61
C ILE A 91 14.67 32.30 4.07
N SER A 92 14.54 31.82 5.32
CA SER A 92 15.40 30.77 5.88
C SER A 92 14.98 29.41 5.33
N LEU A 93 15.94 28.63 4.81
CA LEU A 93 15.61 27.38 4.14
C LEU A 93 15.22 26.26 5.10
N MET A 94 15.96 26.13 6.20
CA MET A 94 15.83 25.03 7.16
C MET A 94 14.93 25.34 8.35
N GLU A 95 14.25 26.49 8.36
CA GLU A 95 13.39 26.92 9.49
C GLU A 95 12.29 25.89 9.82
N ASP A 96 11.73 25.28 8.78
CA ASP A 96 10.59 24.37 8.89
C ASP A 96 10.98 22.90 9.04
N PHE A 97 12.22 22.54 8.74
CA PHE A 97 12.66 21.16 8.53
C PHE A 97 13.52 20.64 9.68
N PHE A 98 13.44 19.34 9.95
CA PHE A 98 14.26 18.72 10.96
C PHE A 98 15.73 18.68 10.53
N ASP A 99 16.58 19.39 11.26
CA ASP A 99 18.00 19.61 10.95
C ASP A 99 18.87 18.38 11.18
N GLU A 100 18.40 17.39 11.94
CA GLU A 100 19.05 16.07 12.03
C GLU A 100 18.73 15.17 10.83
N GLN A 101 17.65 15.42 10.09
CA GLN A 101 17.29 14.65 8.90
C GLN A 101 17.91 15.23 7.63
N PHE A 102 17.99 16.55 7.51
CA PHE A 102 18.37 17.22 6.27
C PHE A 102 19.47 18.26 6.46
N THR A 103 20.29 18.43 5.42
CA THR A 103 21.17 19.59 5.28
C THR A 103 21.13 20.13 3.85
N VAL A 104 21.28 21.45 3.69
CA VAL A 104 21.15 22.14 2.40
C VAL A 104 22.24 21.66 1.44
N ASN A 105 21.88 21.33 0.20
CA ASN A 105 22.82 21.16 -0.89
C ASN A 105 22.94 22.48 -1.69
N ASP A 106 23.92 23.30 -1.32
CA ASP A 106 24.21 24.59 -1.94
C ASP A 106 25.35 24.53 -2.99
N THR A 107 25.71 23.32 -3.44
CA THR A 107 26.70 23.17 -4.52
C THR A 107 26.20 23.83 -5.81
N PRO A 108 27.11 24.28 -6.71
CA PRO A 108 26.70 24.86 -7.99
C PRO A 108 25.77 23.96 -8.82
N ASP A 109 25.97 22.64 -8.75
CA ASP A 109 25.17 21.65 -9.47
C ASP A 109 23.75 21.52 -8.93
N ALA A 110 23.55 21.75 -7.63
CA ALA A 110 22.23 21.78 -7.02
C ALA A 110 21.55 23.15 -7.16
N LEU A 111 22.30 24.25 -6.99
CA LEU A 111 21.77 25.62 -7.06
C LEU A 111 21.11 25.96 -8.40
N LYS A 112 21.48 25.29 -9.50
CA LYS A 112 20.84 25.48 -10.81
C LYS A 112 19.39 24.99 -10.86
N TYR A 113 19.01 24.08 -9.94
CA TYR A 113 17.66 23.53 -9.83
C TYR A 113 16.78 24.25 -8.80
N TRP A 114 17.34 25.17 -8.02
CA TRP A 114 16.57 25.90 -7.03
C TRP A 114 15.65 26.91 -7.69
N GLN A 115 14.41 26.99 -7.20
CA GLN A 115 13.40 27.90 -7.73
C GLN A 115 12.81 28.74 -6.60
N VAL A 116 12.48 29.98 -6.93
CA VAL A 116 11.73 30.87 -6.05
C VAL A 116 10.42 31.18 -6.76
N TYR A 117 9.30 30.98 -6.10
CA TYR A 117 7.98 31.24 -6.69
C TYR A 117 7.24 32.33 -5.93
N ASP A 118 6.66 33.26 -6.68
CA ASP A 118 5.55 34.08 -6.20
C ASP A 118 4.28 33.22 -6.26
N ARG A 119 3.87 32.70 -5.11
CA ARG A 119 2.69 31.85 -4.97
C ARG A 119 1.37 32.63 -5.10
N THR A 120 1.41 33.96 -5.06
CA THR A 120 0.23 34.79 -5.29
C THR A 120 -0.08 34.91 -6.78
N THR A 121 0.94 34.99 -7.64
CA THR A 121 0.76 35.04 -9.10
C THR A 121 0.96 33.70 -9.80
N GLY A 122 1.56 32.73 -9.11
CA GLY A 122 1.94 31.43 -9.68
C GLY A 122 3.15 31.50 -10.60
N GLN A 123 3.96 32.57 -10.53
CA GLN A 123 5.09 32.79 -11.41
C GLN A 123 6.43 32.56 -10.70
N GLU A 124 7.38 31.97 -11.43
CA GLU A 124 8.76 31.87 -10.96
C GLU A 124 9.41 33.26 -10.93
N VAL A 125 10.08 33.57 -9.82
CA VAL A 125 10.85 34.79 -9.61
C VAL A 125 12.18 34.67 -10.36
N GLN A 126 12.49 35.69 -11.17
CA GLN A 126 13.69 35.66 -12.00
C GLN A 126 14.96 35.48 -11.16
N ARG A 127 15.91 34.69 -11.66
CA ARG A 127 17.21 34.43 -10.98
C ARG A 127 17.95 35.70 -10.56
N THR A 128 17.81 36.80 -11.31
CA THR A 128 18.45 38.09 -11.00
C THR A 128 17.80 38.86 -9.83
N GLN A 129 16.65 38.41 -9.36
CA GLN A 129 15.89 39.00 -8.24
C GLN A 129 16.12 38.26 -6.92
N TRP A 130 16.97 37.22 -6.88
CA TRP A 130 17.31 36.56 -5.63
C TRP A 130 18.74 36.04 -5.60
N GLU A 131 19.29 35.94 -4.39
CA GLU A 131 20.62 35.42 -4.12
C GLU A 131 20.60 34.54 -2.86
N TYR A 132 21.47 33.53 -2.81
CA TYR A 132 21.60 32.65 -1.66
C TYR A 132 22.78 33.09 -0.79
N SER A 133 22.57 33.14 0.53
CA SER A 133 23.59 33.41 1.54
C SER A 133 23.90 32.11 2.29
N ALA A 134 25.04 31.48 1.97
CA ALA A 134 25.47 30.22 2.59
C ALA A 134 25.65 30.34 4.11
N ASN A 135 26.24 31.45 4.58
CA ASN A 135 26.49 31.66 6.01
C ASN A 135 25.22 31.75 6.85
N GLU A 136 24.11 32.19 6.25
CA GLU A 136 22.83 32.36 6.94
C GLU A 136 21.80 31.29 6.52
N GLN A 137 22.15 30.44 5.54
CA GLN A 137 21.24 29.51 4.86
C GLN A 137 19.90 30.17 4.46
N GLN A 138 20.00 31.36 3.88
CA GLN A 138 18.85 32.18 3.48
C GLN A 138 18.88 32.53 2.00
N VAL A 139 17.70 32.58 1.39
CA VAL A 139 17.52 33.23 0.08
C VAL A 139 16.98 34.63 0.28
N ARG A 140 17.69 35.61 -0.28
CA ARG A 140 17.33 37.04 -0.23
C ARG A 140 16.73 37.45 -1.56
N LEU A 141 15.46 37.86 -1.52
CA LEU A 141 14.69 38.35 -2.64
C LEU A 141 14.72 39.89 -2.67
N LYS A 142 14.81 40.47 -3.86
CA LYS A 142 14.83 41.92 -4.09
C LYS A 142 13.99 42.31 -5.30
N ARG A 143 13.37 43.50 -5.24
CA ARG A 143 12.47 44.01 -6.28
C ARG A 143 11.28 43.07 -6.51
N ILE A 144 10.73 42.53 -5.42
CA ILE A 144 9.54 41.69 -5.43
C ILE A 144 8.29 42.51 -5.10
N THR A 145 7.11 41.96 -5.34
CA THR A 145 5.84 42.64 -5.04
C THR A 145 5.49 42.48 -3.56
N PRO A 146 5.31 43.58 -2.80
CA PRO A 146 4.81 43.50 -1.42
C PRO A 146 3.42 42.85 -1.36
N TRP A 147 3.11 42.22 -0.23
CA TRP A 147 1.89 41.50 0.11
C TRP A 147 1.64 40.20 -0.65
N HIS A 148 2.59 39.79 -1.49
CA HIS A 148 2.58 38.48 -2.11
C HIS A 148 3.24 37.43 -1.21
N LYS A 149 2.92 36.16 -1.44
CA LYS A 149 3.56 35.03 -0.76
C LYS A 149 4.65 34.42 -1.63
N TYR A 150 5.80 34.15 -1.04
CA TYR A 150 6.95 33.56 -1.73
C TYR A 150 7.40 32.27 -1.05
N THR A 151 7.86 31.32 -1.86
CA THR A 151 8.48 30.07 -1.39
C THR A 151 9.80 29.86 -2.08
N VAL A 152 10.70 29.14 -1.44
CA VAL A 152 11.91 28.62 -2.08
C VAL A 152 11.85 27.11 -2.12
N SER A 153 12.03 26.56 -3.31
CA SER A 153 12.24 25.13 -3.53
C SER A 153 13.74 24.89 -3.70
N PHE A 154 14.34 24.06 -2.85
CA PHE A 154 15.78 23.85 -2.77
C PHE A 154 16.13 22.37 -2.59
N MET A 155 17.35 21.99 -2.94
CA MET A 155 17.83 20.62 -2.75
C MET A 155 18.46 20.46 -1.37
N ALA A 156 18.20 19.33 -0.72
CA ALA A 156 18.80 18.94 0.54
C ALA A 156 19.35 17.52 0.47
N TYR A 157 20.51 17.30 1.08
CA TYR A 157 20.98 15.96 1.41
C TYR A 157 20.15 15.39 2.54
N ARG A 158 19.82 14.11 2.42
CA ARG A 158 19.24 13.32 3.51
C ARG A 158 20.39 12.70 4.29
N ILE A 159 20.57 13.16 5.53
CA ILE A 159 21.70 12.80 6.41
C ILE A 159 21.30 11.84 7.53
N TRP A 160 20.03 11.41 7.54
CA TRP A 160 19.54 10.35 8.40
C TRP A 160 18.51 9.51 7.64
N GLU A 161 18.80 8.21 7.51
CA GLU A 161 17.93 7.26 6.83
C GLU A 161 16.66 7.03 7.64
N GLU A 162 15.50 7.07 6.98
CA GLU A 162 14.19 7.28 7.63
C GLU A 162 13.76 6.11 8.50
N ILE A 163 14.07 4.87 8.10
CA ILE A 163 13.73 3.69 8.90
C ILE A 163 14.64 3.62 10.12
N SER A 164 15.93 3.91 9.96
CA SER A 164 16.87 4.06 11.06
C SER A 164 16.49 5.21 12.00
N MET A 165 15.99 6.33 11.47
CA MET A 165 15.52 7.48 12.24
C MET A 165 14.30 7.10 13.08
N TYR A 166 13.32 6.44 12.47
CA TYR A 166 12.16 5.91 13.18
C TYR A 166 12.56 4.93 14.29
N ASN A 167 13.40 3.95 13.98
CA ASN A 167 13.83 2.96 14.96
C ASN A 167 14.63 3.59 16.11
N HIS A 168 15.52 4.54 15.80
CA HIS A 168 16.33 5.22 16.80
C HIS A 168 15.47 6.06 17.75
N THR A 169 14.52 6.82 17.20
CA THR A 169 13.62 7.69 17.99
C THR A 169 12.61 6.88 18.80
N THR A 170 12.09 5.79 18.24
CA THR A 170 11.11 4.89 18.90
C THR A 170 11.75 4.08 20.02
N ASN A 171 12.97 3.58 19.83
CA ASN A 171 13.67 2.73 20.81
C ASN A 171 14.66 3.50 21.69
N HIS A 172 14.73 4.83 21.54
CA HIS A 172 15.65 5.71 22.29
C HIS A 172 17.12 5.24 22.22
N TRP A 173 17.57 4.88 21.02
CA TRP A 173 18.95 4.43 20.82
C TRP A 173 19.94 5.58 21.05
N ASP A 174 21.12 5.27 21.58
CA ASP A 174 22.26 6.19 21.66
C ASP A 174 23.35 5.68 20.70
N LYS A 175 23.08 5.83 19.40
CA LYS A 175 23.92 5.33 18.29
C LYS A 175 24.06 6.40 17.20
N GLU A 176 25.12 6.30 16.41
CA GLU A 176 25.32 7.22 15.28
C GLU A 176 24.14 7.17 14.28
N HIS A 177 23.70 8.33 13.79
CA HIS A 177 22.68 8.43 12.76
C HIS A 177 23.24 7.90 11.44
N LEU A 178 22.53 6.97 10.83
CA LEU A 178 23.01 6.28 9.66
C LEU A 178 22.61 7.04 8.41
N MET A 179 23.58 7.35 7.56
CA MET A 179 23.38 8.09 6.31
C MET A 179 23.14 7.12 5.15
N GLN A 180 22.26 7.50 4.23
CA GLN A 180 21.95 6.74 3.01
C GLN A 180 22.78 7.19 1.80
N ILE A 181 23.47 6.24 1.17
CA ILE A 181 24.24 6.44 -0.06
C ILE A 181 23.29 6.42 -1.27
N ASP A 182 23.53 7.28 -2.26
CA ASP A 182 22.85 7.24 -3.55
C ASP A 182 23.65 6.37 -4.54
N PRO A 183 23.15 5.20 -4.95
CA PRO A 183 23.83 4.35 -5.92
C PRO A 183 23.81 4.92 -7.35
N ARG A 184 23.23 6.12 -7.57
CA ARG A 184 23.28 6.79 -8.87
C ARG A 184 24.70 7.08 -9.36
N TYR A 185 25.65 7.24 -8.45
CA TYR A 185 27.05 7.54 -8.75
C TYR A 185 27.87 6.26 -8.95
N GLU A 186 28.73 6.22 -9.97
CA GLU A 186 29.54 5.04 -10.29
C GLU A 186 30.44 4.62 -9.12
N GLU A 187 31.04 5.57 -8.41
CA GLU A 187 31.89 5.28 -7.25
C GLU A 187 31.10 4.66 -6.09
N ALA A 188 29.83 5.02 -5.94
CA ALA A 188 28.93 4.39 -4.98
C ALA A 188 28.60 2.96 -5.42
N GLN A 189 28.31 2.73 -6.72
CA GLN A 189 28.07 1.39 -7.25
C GLN A 189 29.26 0.46 -7.05
N ASP A 190 30.47 0.90 -7.39
CA ASP A 190 31.69 0.12 -7.23
C ASP A 190 31.93 -0.25 -5.76
N TYR A 191 31.71 0.71 -4.85
CA TYR A 191 31.81 0.47 -3.42
C TYR A 191 30.78 -0.56 -2.94
N LEU A 192 29.51 -0.40 -3.30
CA LEU A 192 28.42 -1.27 -2.87
C LEU A 192 28.54 -2.69 -3.44
N LEU A 193 28.96 -2.83 -4.69
CA LEU A 193 29.25 -4.14 -5.30
C LEU A 193 30.45 -4.80 -4.62
N GLY A 194 31.51 -4.05 -4.34
CA GLY A 194 32.67 -4.54 -3.59
C GLY A 194 32.29 -4.98 -2.17
N TRP A 195 31.46 -4.20 -1.49
CA TRP A 195 30.93 -4.55 -0.17
C TRP A 195 30.06 -5.81 -0.22
N MET A 196 29.13 -5.89 -1.17
CA MET A 196 28.22 -7.03 -1.31
C MET A 196 28.97 -8.33 -1.57
N LYS A 197 30.02 -8.26 -2.38
CA LYS A 197 30.92 -9.40 -2.63
C LYS A 197 31.59 -9.88 -1.34
N ASN A 198 32.23 -8.97 -0.61
CA ASN A 198 32.91 -9.30 0.65
C ASN A 198 31.91 -9.82 1.70
N TRP A 199 30.71 -9.24 1.73
CA TRP A 199 29.65 -9.67 2.62
C TRP A 199 29.22 -11.11 2.31
N CYS A 200 29.02 -11.46 1.03
CA CYS A 200 28.68 -12.84 0.63
C CYS A 200 29.78 -13.84 0.99
N GLU A 201 31.05 -13.45 0.85
CA GLU A 201 32.22 -14.28 1.23
C GLU A 201 32.30 -14.54 2.73
N ALA A 202 31.96 -13.53 3.54
CA ALA A 202 31.99 -13.60 5.00
C ALA A 202 30.79 -14.38 5.59
N HIS A 203 29.62 -14.32 4.96
CA HIS A 203 28.37 -14.89 5.48
C HIS A 203 28.05 -16.25 4.84
N GLN A 204 28.91 -17.25 5.04
CA GLN A 204 28.80 -18.55 4.37
C GLN A 204 27.53 -19.30 4.77
N SER A 205 27.10 -19.21 6.02
CA SER A 205 25.90 -19.89 6.55
C SER A 205 24.58 -19.30 6.03
N THR A 206 24.58 -18.07 5.50
CA THR A 206 23.37 -17.44 4.96
C THR A 206 22.84 -18.21 3.77
N THR A 207 21.57 -18.60 3.84
CA THR A 207 20.83 -19.26 2.75
C THR A 207 20.04 -18.27 1.90
N VAL A 208 19.50 -17.23 2.51
CA VAL A 208 18.74 -16.17 1.84
C VAL A 208 19.24 -14.81 2.30
N VAL A 209 19.57 -13.97 1.34
CA VAL A 209 19.83 -12.55 1.55
C VAL A 209 18.50 -11.82 1.47
N ARG A 210 18.08 -11.24 2.59
CA ARG A 210 16.86 -10.44 2.70
C ARG A 210 17.21 -8.97 2.49
N PHE A 211 17.03 -8.47 1.26
CA PHE A 211 17.13 -7.05 0.95
C PHE A 211 15.99 -6.29 1.63
N THR A 212 16.34 -5.32 2.49
CA THR A 212 15.42 -4.50 3.30
C THR A 212 15.77 -3.03 3.15
N SER A 213 15.44 -2.40 2.02
CA SER A 213 14.91 -3.02 0.78
C SER A 213 15.94 -2.85 -0.33
N MET A 214 15.67 -2.02 -1.33
CA MET A 214 16.65 -1.66 -2.35
C MET A 214 17.28 -0.31 -2.04
N PHE A 215 16.91 0.74 -2.79
CA PHE A 215 17.70 1.97 -2.80
C PHE A 215 16.96 3.15 -2.21
N TYR A 216 15.71 3.38 -2.58
CA TYR A 216 15.02 4.62 -2.23
C TYR A 216 13.85 4.36 -1.29
N ASN A 217 13.88 5.01 -0.12
CA ASN A 217 12.78 5.00 0.82
C ASN A 217 11.54 5.68 0.27
N PHE A 218 10.40 5.22 0.76
CA PHE A 218 9.21 6.06 0.73
C PHE A 218 9.45 7.40 1.42
N VAL A 219 8.66 8.39 1.04
CA VAL A 219 8.89 9.76 1.50
C VAL A 219 8.40 9.90 2.92
N TRP A 220 9.24 10.43 3.80
CA TRP A 220 8.88 10.82 5.16
C TRP A 220 9.67 12.05 5.60
N ILE A 221 9.10 13.24 5.41
CA ILE A 221 9.73 14.52 5.69
C ILE A 221 9.36 14.97 7.10
N TRP A 222 10.35 15.13 7.98
CA TRP A 222 10.13 15.66 9.32
C TRP A 222 10.32 17.16 9.42
N GLY A 223 9.43 17.79 10.19
CA GLY A 223 9.47 19.20 10.51
C GLY A 223 10.26 19.50 11.78
N SER A 224 10.71 20.74 11.93
CA SER A 224 11.42 21.22 13.12
C SER A 224 10.52 21.33 14.36
N ASP A 225 9.23 21.64 14.19
CA ASP A 225 8.25 21.76 15.28
C ASP A 225 7.67 20.38 15.64
N VAL A 226 7.85 19.95 16.89
CA VAL A 226 7.28 18.70 17.42
C VAL A 226 5.76 18.61 17.31
N ARG A 227 5.05 19.75 17.26
CA ARG A 227 3.59 19.82 17.07
C ARG A 227 3.18 19.50 15.64
N ASN A 228 4.10 19.60 14.69
CA ASN A 228 3.92 19.26 13.28
C ASN A 228 5.13 18.47 12.78
N ARG A 229 5.45 17.37 13.47
CA ARG A 229 6.66 16.59 13.19
C ARG A 229 6.62 15.94 11.82
N HIS A 230 5.47 15.50 11.33
CA HIS A 230 5.36 14.78 10.06
C HIS A 230 4.80 15.71 8.97
N LEU A 231 5.69 16.42 8.26
CA LEU A 231 5.28 17.38 7.22
C LEU A 231 4.69 16.71 5.99
N PHE A 232 5.27 15.57 5.59
CA PHE A 232 4.78 14.80 4.45
C PHE A 232 5.19 13.33 4.57
N THR A 233 4.26 12.42 4.27
CA THR A 233 4.54 10.98 4.16
C THR A 233 3.73 10.37 3.04
N ASP A 234 4.36 9.58 2.19
CA ASP A 234 3.70 8.80 1.14
C ASP A 234 4.56 7.60 0.74
N TRP A 235 3.98 6.42 0.94
CA TRP A 235 4.63 5.13 0.76
C TRP A 235 5.06 4.83 -0.67
N ALA A 236 4.49 5.51 -1.67
CA ALA A 236 4.79 5.28 -3.08
C ALA A 236 5.21 6.57 -3.81
N SER A 237 5.58 7.63 -3.07
CA SER A 237 6.15 8.84 -3.67
C SER A 237 7.63 8.65 -4.05
N TYR A 238 8.03 9.36 -5.11
CA TYR A 238 9.37 9.36 -5.68
C TYR A 238 10.19 10.60 -5.28
N ASP A 239 9.70 11.48 -4.41
CA ASP A 239 10.40 12.74 -4.06
C ASP A 239 11.80 12.51 -3.44
N PHE A 240 12.05 11.33 -2.85
CA PHE A 240 13.33 10.92 -2.26
C PHE A 240 14.34 10.29 -3.24
N THR A 241 14.03 10.29 -4.54
CA THR A 241 14.84 9.66 -5.59
C THR A 241 15.65 10.66 -6.41
N VAL A 242 15.61 11.95 -6.06
CA VAL A 242 16.22 13.04 -6.84
C VAL A 242 17.66 13.28 -6.43
N SER A 243 18.49 13.62 -7.40
CA SER A 243 19.83 14.20 -7.23
C SER A 243 20.20 15.00 -8.48
N PRO A 244 21.14 15.96 -8.42
CA PRO A 244 21.55 16.71 -9.61
C PRO A 244 21.97 15.80 -10.76
N LYS A 245 22.69 14.71 -10.43
CA LYS A 245 23.09 13.69 -11.39
C LYS A 245 21.90 12.96 -12.01
N ALA A 246 20.90 12.59 -11.22
CA ALA A 246 19.69 11.93 -11.74
C ALA A 246 18.89 12.87 -12.67
N LEU A 247 18.77 14.15 -12.33
CA LEU A 247 18.07 15.16 -13.15
C LEU A 247 18.80 15.45 -14.48
N ASP A 248 20.14 15.52 -14.44
CA ASP A 248 20.95 15.68 -15.65
C ASP A 248 20.79 14.46 -16.59
N LEU A 249 20.88 13.24 -16.04
CA LEU A 249 20.67 11.99 -16.80
C LEU A 249 19.23 11.83 -17.33
N PHE A 250 18.24 12.27 -16.57
CA PHE A 250 16.86 12.32 -17.04
C PHE A 250 16.74 13.22 -18.27
N THR A 251 17.35 14.40 -18.23
CA THR A 251 17.36 15.34 -19.36
C THR A 251 18.02 14.74 -20.60
N GLU A 252 19.12 14.02 -20.42
CA GLU A 252 19.80 13.29 -21.51
C GLU A 252 18.92 12.19 -22.11
N THR A 253 18.12 11.50 -21.29
CA THR A 253 17.30 10.36 -21.69
C THR A 253 15.97 10.77 -22.34
N TYR A 254 15.27 11.73 -21.73
CA TYR A 254 13.91 12.14 -22.12
C TYR A 254 13.88 13.41 -22.99
N GLY A 255 15.00 14.13 -23.09
CA GLY A 255 15.14 15.31 -23.96
C GLY A 255 14.49 16.59 -23.43
N TYR A 256 14.05 16.62 -22.18
CA TYR A 256 13.56 17.81 -21.48
C TYR A 256 14.00 17.80 -20.01
N ALA A 257 14.14 18.98 -19.42
CA ALA A 257 14.57 19.14 -18.04
C ALA A 257 13.38 19.24 -17.09
N LEU A 258 13.49 18.54 -15.97
CA LEU A 258 12.60 18.71 -14.81
C LEU A 258 13.10 19.86 -13.93
N THR A 259 12.18 20.44 -13.20
CA THR A 259 12.39 21.54 -12.25
C THR A 259 12.00 21.09 -10.85
N ALA A 260 12.37 21.87 -9.82
CA ALA A 260 11.94 21.55 -8.46
C ALA A 260 10.40 21.52 -8.33
N GLU A 261 9.69 22.33 -9.11
CA GLU A 261 8.22 22.39 -9.09
C GLU A 261 7.55 21.10 -9.57
N ASP A 262 8.20 20.32 -10.43
CA ASP A 262 7.74 18.99 -10.88
C ASP A 262 7.82 17.91 -9.77
N PHE A 263 8.35 18.27 -8.59
CA PHE A 263 8.42 17.41 -7.41
C PHE A 263 7.61 18.03 -6.25
N VAL A 264 8.00 19.24 -5.83
CA VAL A 264 7.40 19.86 -4.64
C VAL A 264 5.94 20.27 -4.88
N ASN A 265 5.54 20.49 -6.14
CA ASN A 265 4.17 20.79 -6.55
C ASN A 265 3.47 21.80 -5.62
N GLN A 266 4.02 23.01 -5.52
CA GLN A 266 3.50 24.09 -4.67
C GLN A 266 3.46 23.74 -3.16
N GLY A 267 4.23 22.74 -2.72
CA GLY A 267 4.21 22.20 -1.35
C GLY A 267 3.18 21.10 -1.11
N LYS A 268 2.42 20.71 -2.14
CA LYS A 268 1.49 19.58 -2.08
C LYS A 268 2.20 18.24 -2.27
N TYR A 269 3.40 18.28 -2.87
CA TYR A 269 4.12 17.10 -3.38
C TYR A 269 3.27 16.28 -4.37
N HIS A 270 3.85 15.24 -4.92
CA HIS A 270 3.18 14.35 -5.87
C HIS A 270 2.60 13.12 -5.16
N VAL A 271 1.58 13.34 -4.32
CA VAL A 271 0.96 12.25 -3.57
C VAL A 271 0.31 11.19 -4.47
N THR A 272 0.38 9.93 -4.06
CA THR A 272 -0.13 8.74 -4.78
C THR A 272 -1.64 8.76 -4.93
N HIS A 273 -2.35 9.43 -4.02
CA HIS A 273 -3.80 9.63 -4.09
C HIS A 273 -4.24 10.60 -5.19
N MET A 274 -3.32 11.29 -5.85
CA MET A 274 -3.60 12.17 -6.98
C MET A 274 -3.12 11.56 -8.31
N PRO A 275 -3.84 11.79 -9.43
CA PRO A 275 -3.37 11.39 -10.75
C PRO A 275 -1.99 11.97 -11.05
N ALA A 276 -1.13 11.16 -11.68
CA ALA A 276 0.15 11.65 -12.19
C ALA A 276 -0.03 12.53 -13.44
N ASP A 277 0.86 13.48 -13.63
CA ASP A 277 1.09 14.09 -14.94
C ASP A 277 2.13 13.26 -15.74
N LYS A 278 2.49 13.78 -16.92
CA LYS A 278 3.52 13.15 -17.76
C LYS A 278 4.88 13.15 -17.09
N ALA A 279 5.26 14.25 -16.42
CA ALA A 279 6.57 14.40 -15.81
C ALA A 279 6.80 13.37 -14.71
N LYS A 280 5.81 13.17 -13.83
CA LYS A 280 5.85 12.14 -12.80
C LYS A 280 5.94 10.73 -13.40
N LYS A 281 5.16 10.42 -14.44
CA LYS A 281 5.20 9.10 -15.10
C LYS A 281 6.58 8.79 -15.70
N ASP A 282 7.12 9.73 -16.47
CA ASP A 282 8.45 9.61 -17.06
C ASP A 282 9.52 9.47 -15.96
N TRP A 283 9.41 10.22 -14.86
CA TRP A 283 10.34 10.12 -13.74
C TRP A 283 10.26 8.75 -13.04
N MET A 284 9.05 8.22 -12.81
CA MET A 284 8.86 6.89 -12.23
C MET A 284 9.50 5.80 -13.10
N GLU A 285 9.30 5.86 -14.41
CA GLU A 285 9.92 4.94 -15.38
C GLU A 285 11.45 5.05 -15.36
N PHE A 286 11.98 6.28 -15.43
CA PHE A 286 13.42 6.56 -15.35
C PHE A 286 14.09 6.02 -14.08
N ILE A 287 13.42 6.16 -12.93
CA ILE A 287 13.93 5.62 -11.67
C ILE A 287 13.81 4.09 -11.66
N ASN A 288 12.69 3.52 -12.12
CA ASN A 288 12.51 2.08 -12.19
C ASN A 288 13.59 1.39 -13.05
N ASP A 289 13.91 1.95 -14.22
CA ASP A 289 15.00 1.46 -15.06
C ASP A 289 16.32 1.33 -14.29
N PHE A 290 16.70 2.39 -13.58
CA PHE A 290 17.91 2.39 -12.79
C PHE A 290 17.88 1.38 -11.62
N VAL A 291 16.75 1.31 -10.90
CA VAL A 291 16.61 0.39 -9.76
C VAL A 291 16.70 -1.06 -10.24
N ILE A 292 16.06 -1.41 -11.36
CA ILE A 292 16.19 -2.72 -12.02
C ILE A 292 17.64 -2.98 -12.40
N ASP A 293 18.26 -2.08 -13.15
CA ASP A 293 19.59 -2.28 -13.71
C ASP A 293 20.66 -2.52 -12.64
N PHE A 294 20.66 -1.71 -11.58
CA PHE A 294 21.63 -1.88 -10.50
C PHE A 294 21.22 -3.00 -9.54
N GLY A 295 19.93 -3.14 -9.24
CA GLY A 295 19.41 -4.18 -8.37
C GLY A 295 19.69 -5.59 -8.89
N LYS A 296 19.52 -5.81 -10.20
CA LYS A 296 19.87 -7.07 -10.86
C LYS A 296 21.33 -7.47 -10.68
N LYS A 297 22.27 -6.52 -10.66
CA LYS A 297 23.70 -6.81 -10.43
C LYS A 297 23.93 -7.34 -9.02
N LEU A 298 23.27 -6.75 -8.02
CA LEU A 298 23.36 -7.20 -6.63
C LEU A 298 22.73 -8.59 -6.45
N VAL A 299 21.55 -8.81 -7.03
CA VAL A 299 20.86 -10.11 -7.00
C VAL A 299 21.69 -11.20 -7.70
N SER A 300 22.22 -10.91 -8.88
CA SER A 300 23.09 -11.86 -9.61
C SER A 300 24.33 -12.21 -8.78
N MET A 301 24.92 -11.23 -8.08
CA MET A 301 26.04 -11.48 -7.18
C MET A 301 25.65 -12.40 -6.02
N VAL A 302 24.48 -12.22 -5.41
CA VAL A 302 23.96 -13.15 -4.38
C VAL A 302 23.86 -14.57 -4.91
N HIS A 303 23.34 -14.73 -6.14
CA HIS A 303 23.22 -16.02 -6.81
C HIS A 303 24.56 -16.67 -7.13
N ASP A 304 25.57 -15.89 -7.53
CA ASP A 304 26.93 -16.39 -7.81
C ASP A 304 27.58 -17.05 -6.57
N TYR A 305 27.16 -16.64 -5.36
CA TYR A 305 27.59 -17.25 -4.09
C TYR A 305 26.64 -18.36 -3.59
N GLY A 306 25.69 -18.81 -4.43
CA GLY A 306 24.79 -19.92 -4.13
C GLY A 306 23.71 -19.61 -3.10
N LYS A 307 23.36 -18.33 -2.93
CA LYS A 307 22.34 -17.86 -1.99
C LYS A 307 21.10 -17.41 -2.76
N LYS A 308 19.92 -17.42 -2.12
CA LYS A 308 18.70 -16.79 -2.68
C LYS A 308 18.64 -15.31 -2.31
N ALA A 309 17.97 -14.51 -3.13
CA ALA A 309 17.74 -13.09 -2.92
C ALA A 309 16.25 -12.82 -2.75
N TYR A 310 15.83 -12.42 -1.55
CA TYR A 310 14.46 -11.99 -1.28
C TYR A 310 14.44 -10.48 -1.05
N VAL A 311 13.37 -9.81 -1.45
CA VAL A 311 13.20 -8.38 -1.23
C VAL A 311 12.00 -8.10 -0.32
N PHE A 312 12.13 -7.07 0.51
CA PHE A 312 11.06 -6.61 1.39
C PHE A 312 10.24 -5.52 0.69
N TYR A 313 8.92 -5.70 0.62
CA TYR A 313 7.98 -4.76 -0.02
C TYR A 313 7.47 -3.70 0.96
N ASP A 314 8.43 -2.97 1.52
CA ASP A 314 8.28 -1.86 2.47
C ASP A 314 9.61 -1.09 2.48
N ASP A 315 9.79 -0.09 3.35
CA ASP A 315 11.06 0.64 3.52
C ASP A 315 11.60 1.25 2.19
N SER A 316 12.79 0.83 1.74
CA SER A 316 13.49 1.31 0.55
C SER A 316 12.99 0.73 -0.78
N TRP A 317 11.67 0.65 -0.97
CA TRP A 317 11.06 -0.06 -2.11
C TRP A 317 10.74 0.82 -3.34
N VAL A 318 10.88 2.15 -3.24
CA VAL A 318 10.50 3.06 -4.32
C VAL A 318 11.36 2.79 -5.56
N GLY A 319 10.70 2.65 -6.70
CA GLY A 319 11.33 2.25 -7.97
C GLY A 319 11.43 0.75 -8.21
N ILE A 320 11.08 -0.11 -7.24
CA ILE A 320 11.02 -1.57 -7.47
C ILE A 320 9.80 -1.95 -8.33
N GLU A 321 8.66 -1.31 -8.05
CA GLU A 321 7.38 -1.44 -8.77
C GLU A 321 6.94 -2.89 -9.09
N PRO A 322 6.59 -3.71 -8.07
CA PRO A 322 6.30 -5.14 -8.25
C PRO A 322 5.17 -5.50 -9.23
N TYR A 323 4.33 -4.52 -9.59
CA TYR A 323 3.14 -4.70 -10.43
C TYR A 323 3.23 -4.00 -11.80
N ASN A 324 4.39 -3.45 -12.19
CA ASN A 324 4.54 -2.78 -13.48
C ASN A 324 4.79 -3.73 -14.67
N GLY A 325 4.89 -5.05 -14.42
CA GLY A 325 5.17 -6.06 -15.44
C GLY A 325 6.66 -6.31 -15.73
N ARG A 326 7.58 -5.63 -15.02
CA ARG A 326 9.04 -5.74 -15.20
C ARG A 326 9.78 -6.28 -13.98
N PHE A 327 9.05 -6.62 -12.91
CA PHE A 327 9.65 -7.06 -11.65
C PHE A 327 10.54 -8.31 -11.77
N GLU A 328 10.23 -9.24 -12.68
CA GLU A 328 11.06 -10.43 -12.92
C GLU A 328 12.46 -10.09 -13.47
N GLU A 329 12.68 -8.88 -14.02
CA GLU A 329 13.98 -8.45 -14.53
C GLU A 329 15.06 -8.40 -13.45
N PHE A 330 14.69 -8.19 -12.18
CA PHE A 330 15.60 -8.23 -11.03
C PHE A 330 16.16 -9.63 -10.77
N GLY A 331 15.36 -10.67 -10.99
CA GLY A 331 15.69 -12.06 -10.64
C GLY A 331 15.52 -12.42 -9.16
N PHE A 332 14.67 -11.72 -8.39
CA PHE A 332 14.41 -12.10 -7.00
C PHE A 332 13.77 -13.49 -6.90
N ASP A 333 14.21 -14.29 -5.92
CA ASP A 333 13.65 -15.61 -5.63
C ASP A 333 12.36 -15.52 -4.79
N GLY A 334 12.19 -14.41 -4.05
CA GLY A 334 11.06 -14.24 -3.15
C GLY A 334 10.79 -12.81 -2.73
N MET A 335 9.58 -12.60 -2.22
CA MET A 335 9.06 -11.33 -1.75
C MET A 335 8.57 -11.49 -0.32
N ILE A 336 8.91 -10.53 0.54
CA ILE A 336 8.43 -10.47 1.92
C ILE A 336 7.58 -9.21 2.07
N LYS A 337 6.39 -9.34 2.63
CA LYS A 337 5.50 -8.20 2.92
C LYS A 337 5.06 -8.25 4.36
N CYS A 338 5.09 -7.13 5.08
CA CYS A 338 4.42 -7.10 6.37
C CYS A 338 2.94 -6.88 6.27
N VAL A 339 2.18 -7.51 7.16
CA VAL A 339 0.73 -7.58 7.05
C VAL A 339 0.00 -7.28 8.36
N PHE A 340 -1.08 -6.53 8.20
CA PHE A 340 -2.13 -6.20 9.17
C PHE A 340 -3.51 -6.61 8.65
N SER A 341 -3.67 -6.64 7.32
CA SER A 341 -4.94 -6.75 6.61
C SER A 341 -4.89 -7.79 5.48
N GLY A 342 -6.05 -8.26 5.04
CA GLY A 342 -6.17 -9.25 3.99
C GLY A 342 -5.65 -8.78 2.63
N TYR A 343 -5.89 -7.52 2.25
CA TYR A 343 -5.44 -7.01 0.95
C TYR A 343 -3.91 -7.03 0.81
N GLU A 344 -3.15 -6.94 1.90
CA GLU A 344 -1.69 -6.98 1.88
C GLU A 344 -1.17 -8.40 1.61
N ALA A 345 -1.90 -9.41 2.08
CA ALA A 345 -1.63 -10.79 1.69
C ALA A 345 -1.87 -11.00 0.18
N ARG A 346 -2.93 -10.39 -0.38
CA ARG A 346 -3.17 -10.40 -1.83
C ARG A 346 -2.11 -9.61 -2.60
N LEU A 347 -1.66 -8.48 -2.05
CA LEU A 347 -0.59 -7.65 -2.59
C LEU A 347 0.74 -8.42 -2.65
N CYS A 348 1.06 -9.21 -1.62
CA CYS A 348 2.25 -10.06 -1.63
C CYS A 348 2.09 -11.18 -2.66
N SER A 349 1.02 -11.97 -2.55
CA SER A 349 0.75 -13.16 -3.37
C SER A 349 0.67 -12.88 -4.88
N GLY A 350 0.31 -11.65 -5.29
CA GLY A 350 0.19 -11.27 -6.69
C GLY A 350 1.51 -10.90 -7.39
N VAL A 351 2.63 -10.85 -6.66
CA VAL A 351 3.96 -10.55 -7.25
C VAL A 351 4.48 -11.79 -7.99
N PRO A 352 5.12 -11.66 -9.17
CA PRO A 352 5.63 -12.82 -9.91
C PRO A 352 6.97 -13.32 -9.33
N VAL A 353 6.92 -14.03 -8.19
CA VAL A 353 8.07 -14.73 -7.58
C VAL A 353 7.71 -16.15 -7.14
N GLU A 354 8.73 -16.98 -6.89
CA GLU A 354 8.53 -18.35 -6.41
C GLU A 354 8.03 -18.38 -4.96
N THR A 355 8.58 -17.51 -4.09
CA THR A 355 8.27 -17.53 -2.66
C THR A 355 7.67 -16.20 -2.18
N HIS A 356 6.44 -16.25 -1.67
CA HIS A 356 5.81 -15.17 -0.93
C HIS A 356 5.86 -15.43 0.56
N GLU A 357 6.33 -14.44 1.31
CA GLU A 357 6.42 -14.51 2.77
C GLU A 357 5.67 -13.35 3.42
N LEU A 358 4.80 -13.66 4.38
CA LEU A 358 4.12 -12.64 5.18
C LEU A 358 4.78 -12.51 6.55
N ARG A 359 5.31 -11.33 6.84
CA ARG A 359 5.81 -11.00 8.18
C ARG A 359 4.64 -10.50 9.02
N LEU A 360 4.21 -11.35 9.95
CA LEU A 360 3.04 -11.14 10.80
C LEU A 360 3.28 -10.07 11.87
N HIS A 361 2.16 -9.57 12.39
CA HIS A 361 2.09 -8.71 13.56
C HIS A 361 1.38 -9.40 14.74
N PRO A 362 1.62 -8.94 15.99
CA PRO A 362 2.47 -7.81 16.37
C PRO A 362 3.95 -8.05 16.08
N TYR A 363 4.65 -6.97 15.72
CA TYR A 363 6.12 -7.00 15.72
C TYR A 363 6.56 -7.21 17.16
N LEU A 364 7.59 -8.01 17.39
CA LEU A 364 8.05 -8.33 18.74
C LEU A 364 8.83 -7.13 19.32
N PHE A 365 8.09 -6.06 19.63
CA PHE A 365 8.53 -4.81 20.25
C PHE A 365 7.71 -4.52 21.51
N PRO A 366 8.22 -3.70 22.45
CA PRO A 366 7.49 -3.37 23.66
C PRO A 366 6.09 -2.77 23.40
N THR A 367 5.97 -1.94 22.37
CA THR A 367 4.75 -1.21 21.99
C THR A 367 4.27 -1.54 20.58
N GLY A 368 2.97 -1.38 20.34
CA GLY A 368 2.35 -1.43 19.03
C GLY A 368 2.60 -0.17 18.20
N ILE A 369 2.06 -0.15 16.98
CA ILE A 369 2.27 0.94 16.01
C ILE A 369 1.76 2.29 16.54
N ASP A 370 0.70 2.27 17.32
CA ASP A 370 0.10 3.46 17.94
C ASP A 370 0.78 3.87 19.26
N GLY A 371 1.89 3.21 19.62
CA GLY A 371 2.61 3.41 20.87
C GLY A 371 1.95 2.76 22.09
N SER A 372 0.84 2.04 21.91
CA SER A 372 0.19 1.33 23.02
C SER A 372 1.02 0.12 23.49
N PRO A 373 0.94 -0.28 24.77
CA PRO A 373 1.63 -1.48 25.27
C PRO A 373 1.22 -2.75 24.51
N THR A 374 2.19 -3.47 23.94
CA THR A 374 1.97 -4.80 23.35
C THR A 374 2.61 -5.88 24.22
N PHE A 375 3.93 -5.83 24.40
CA PHE A 375 4.68 -6.76 25.28
C PHE A 375 5.09 -6.12 26.62
N LEU A 376 4.55 -4.94 26.92
CA LEU A 376 4.66 -4.27 28.22
C LEU A 376 3.44 -4.56 29.11
N GLU A 377 3.51 -4.14 30.39
CA GLU A 377 2.40 -4.29 31.34
C GLU A 377 1.09 -3.69 30.77
N GLY A 378 0.01 -4.46 30.83
CA GLY A 378 -1.30 -4.07 30.28
C GLY A 378 -1.51 -4.39 28.80
N GLY A 379 -0.48 -4.88 28.09
CA GLY A 379 -0.57 -5.30 26.70
C GLY A 379 -1.27 -6.65 26.50
N ASN A 380 -1.73 -6.90 25.27
CA ASN A 380 -2.39 -8.15 24.88
C ASN A 380 -1.88 -8.64 23.51
N PRO A 381 -0.66 -9.19 23.44
CA PRO A 381 -0.03 -9.53 22.16
C PRO A 381 -0.78 -10.63 21.42
N LYS A 382 -1.43 -11.56 22.15
CA LYS A 382 -2.30 -12.59 21.57
C LYS A 382 -3.52 -11.98 20.89
N GLY A 383 -4.21 -11.04 21.55
CA GLY A 383 -5.38 -10.37 20.99
C GLY A 383 -5.04 -9.58 19.72
N GLU A 384 -3.88 -8.92 19.71
CA GLU A 384 -3.37 -8.25 18.50
C GLU A 384 -3.08 -9.24 17.38
N ALA A 385 -2.34 -10.32 17.65
CA ALA A 385 -2.03 -11.36 16.66
C ALA A 385 -3.31 -11.95 16.06
N GLN A 386 -4.31 -12.19 16.90
CA GLN A 386 -5.61 -12.72 16.48
C GLN A 386 -6.38 -11.77 15.58
N LYS A 387 -6.38 -10.46 15.90
CA LYS A 387 -7.00 -9.42 15.06
C LYS A 387 -6.40 -9.39 13.65
N TYR A 388 -5.07 -9.44 13.55
CA TYR A 388 -4.39 -9.39 12.26
C TYR A 388 -4.54 -10.72 11.49
N TRP A 389 -4.32 -11.86 12.16
CA TRP A 389 -4.47 -13.18 11.52
C TRP A 389 -5.87 -13.41 10.96
N GLN A 390 -6.92 -12.98 11.68
CA GLN A 390 -8.29 -13.06 11.19
C GLN A 390 -8.48 -12.35 9.84
N SER A 391 -7.87 -11.17 9.67
CA SER A 391 -7.99 -10.41 8.43
C SER A 391 -7.16 -11.06 7.31
N VAL A 392 -5.92 -11.43 7.63
CA VAL A 392 -4.95 -12.06 6.71
C VAL A 392 -5.42 -13.42 6.20
N ARG A 393 -5.93 -14.30 7.07
CA ARG A 393 -6.30 -15.67 6.69
C ARG A 393 -7.44 -15.71 5.67
N ARG A 394 -8.36 -14.73 5.72
CA ARG A 394 -9.46 -14.62 4.74
C ARG A 394 -8.91 -14.48 3.33
N ALA A 395 -7.82 -13.72 3.17
CA ALA A 395 -7.12 -13.56 1.90
C ALA A 395 -6.27 -14.78 1.55
N ILE A 396 -5.60 -15.41 2.52
CA ILE A 396 -4.85 -16.67 2.30
C ILE A 396 -5.79 -17.78 1.82
N LEU A 397 -7.06 -17.80 2.22
CA LEU A 397 -8.04 -18.74 1.63
C LEU A 397 -8.27 -18.55 0.13
N ARG A 398 -7.94 -17.38 -0.41
CA ARG A 398 -8.16 -17.01 -1.82
C ARG A 398 -6.88 -17.08 -2.64
N ALA A 399 -5.74 -16.75 -2.04
CA ALA A 399 -4.48 -16.60 -2.72
C ALA A 399 -3.35 -17.31 -1.94
N PRO A 400 -2.47 -18.05 -2.64
CA PRO A 400 -1.41 -18.82 -2.00
C PRO A 400 -0.34 -17.93 -1.39
N ILE A 401 0.23 -18.39 -0.28
CA ILE A 401 1.41 -17.83 0.38
C ILE A 401 2.28 -19.00 0.79
N GLU A 402 3.58 -18.90 0.52
CA GLU A 402 4.51 -20.00 0.76
C GLU A 402 5.02 -20.00 2.20
N ARG A 403 5.11 -18.83 2.84
CA ARG A 403 5.71 -18.68 4.17
C ARG A 403 5.03 -17.59 5.01
N ILE A 404 5.06 -17.76 6.32
CA ILE A 404 4.77 -16.69 7.29
C ILE A 404 5.96 -16.55 8.24
N GLY A 405 6.01 -15.48 9.03
CA GLY A 405 7.04 -15.34 10.06
C GLY A 405 6.76 -14.18 10.99
N LEU A 406 7.65 -14.01 11.97
CA LEU A 406 7.65 -12.87 12.88
C LEU A 406 8.97 -12.10 12.76
N GLY A 407 8.99 -10.85 13.24
CA GLY A 407 10.20 -10.04 13.37
C GLY A 407 10.22 -9.32 14.72
N GLY A 408 11.40 -8.82 15.11
CA GLY A 408 11.63 -8.14 16.40
C GLY A 408 12.49 -8.95 17.37
N TYR A 409 12.35 -8.68 18.67
CA TYR A 409 13.13 -9.28 19.74
C TYR A 409 12.40 -10.47 20.37
N LEU A 410 12.98 -11.67 20.26
CA LEU A 410 12.32 -12.91 20.67
C LEU A 410 12.13 -12.99 22.18
N HIS A 411 13.02 -12.43 22.99
CA HIS A 411 12.93 -12.51 24.46
C HIS A 411 11.62 -11.95 25.04
N LEU A 412 10.96 -11.03 24.32
CA LEU A 412 9.69 -10.44 24.78
C LEU A 412 8.56 -11.48 24.92
N VAL A 413 8.67 -12.63 24.23
CA VAL A 413 7.65 -13.68 24.28
C VAL A 413 7.71 -14.52 25.56
N GLU A 414 8.82 -14.48 26.32
CA GLU A 414 9.00 -15.28 27.55
C GLU A 414 7.90 -15.01 28.58
N ASN A 415 7.41 -13.77 28.64
CA ASN A 415 6.36 -13.34 29.55
C ASN A 415 4.94 -13.47 28.96
N SER A 416 4.81 -14.06 27.76
CA SER A 416 3.55 -14.12 27.01
C SER A 416 3.21 -15.55 26.55
N PRO A 417 3.02 -16.52 27.46
CA PRO A 417 2.82 -17.92 27.09
C PRO A 417 1.58 -18.15 26.22
N GLU A 418 0.49 -17.39 26.44
CA GLU A 418 -0.70 -17.52 25.60
C GLU A 418 -0.47 -17.07 24.14
N PHE A 419 0.37 -16.05 23.94
CA PHE A 419 0.79 -15.63 22.60
C PHE A 419 1.63 -16.71 21.94
N VAL A 420 2.56 -17.32 22.68
CA VAL A 420 3.40 -18.42 22.18
C VAL A 420 2.57 -19.61 21.71
N GLU A 421 1.54 -20.01 22.46
CA GLU A 421 0.61 -21.07 22.01
C GLU A 421 -0.19 -20.62 20.78
N TYR A 422 -0.70 -19.38 20.78
CA TYR A 422 -1.48 -18.87 19.66
C TYR A 422 -0.70 -18.83 18.34
N ILE A 423 0.59 -18.46 18.38
CA ILE A 423 1.46 -18.49 17.20
C ILE A 423 1.73 -19.93 16.74
N ALA A 424 1.85 -20.90 17.66
CA ALA A 424 1.99 -22.31 17.29
C ALA A 424 0.73 -22.82 16.56
N ASP A 425 -0.46 -22.47 17.06
CA ASP A 425 -1.74 -22.79 16.42
C ASP A 425 -1.86 -22.12 15.04
N THR A 426 -1.50 -20.83 14.96
CA THR A 426 -1.48 -20.05 13.71
C THR A 426 -0.55 -20.68 12.67
N ALA A 427 0.64 -21.12 13.07
CA ALA A 427 1.59 -21.76 12.17
C ALA A 427 1.06 -23.09 11.62
N ASN A 428 0.35 -23.87 12.43
CA ASN A 428 -0.29 -25.10 11.98
C ASN A 428 -1.49 -24.83 11.07
N GLU A 429 -2.32 -23.83 11.40
CA GLU A 429 -3.43 -23.40 10.54
C GLU A 429 -2.90 -22.94 9.18
N PHE A 430 -1.83 -22.13 9.15
CA PHE A 430 -1.18 -21.69 7.92
C PHE A 430 -0.69 -22.85 7.06
N ARG A 431 0.01 -23.83 7.63
CA ARG A 431 0.52 -25.00 6.88
C ARG A 431 -0.61 -25.80 6.24
N MET A 432 -1.73 -25.96 6.96
CA MET A 432 -2.93 -26.56 6.38
C MET A 432 -3.46 -25.75 5.21
N LEU A 433 -3.59 -24.42 5.34
CA LEU A 433 -4.07 -23.56 4.24
C LEU A 433 -3.14 -23.60 3.03
N LYS A 434 -1.82 -23.55 3.25
CA LYS A 434 -0.80 -23.68 2.21
C LYS A 434 -0.92 -25.00 1.46
N GLU A 435 -1.12 -26.11 2.17
CA GLU A 435 -1.27 -27.44 1.57
C GLU A 435 -2.50 -27.52 0.66
N LEU A 436 -3.59 -26.83 0.97
CA LEU A 436 -4.78 -26.79 0.11
C LEU A 436 -4.48 -26.19 -1.27
N HIS A 437 -3.72 -25.11 -1.31
CA HIS A 437 -3.31 -24.47 -2.57
C HIS A 437 -2.38 -25.34 -3.42
N SER A 438 -1.64 -26.27 -2.81
CA SER A 438 -0.80 -27.21 -3.57
C SER A 438 -1.62 -28.16 -4.46
N HIS A 439 -2.91 -28.33 -4.16
CA HIS A 439 -3.82 -29.20 -4.91
C HIS A 439 -4.56 -28.46 -6.03
N GLY A 440 -4.76 -27.14 -5.92
CA GLY A 440 -5.54 -26.36 -6.88
C GLY A 440 -6.03 -25.03 -6.31
N LYS A 441 -6.70 -24.24 -7.15
CA LYS A 441 -7.24 -22.93 -6.75
C LYS A 441 -8.62 -23.09 -6.10
N PRO A 442 -8.98 -22.25 -5.12
CA PRO A 442 -10.33 -22.25 -4.59
C PRO A 442 -11.33 -21.82 -5.67
N ALA A 443 -12.53 -22.40 -5.63
CA ALA A 443 -13.64 -22.01 -6.47
C ALA A 443 -14.04 -20.55 -6.22
N VAL A 444 -14.36 -19.85 -7.30
CA VAL A 444 -14.83 -18.46 -7.29
C VAL A 444 -16.28 -18.38 -7.73
N LEU A 445 -17.00 -17.40 -7.21
CA LEU A 445 -18.32 -17.01 -7.69
C LEU A 445 -18.18 -16.23 -8.99
N LYS A 446 -19.23 -16.29 -9.81
CA LYS A 446 -19.52 -15.20 -10.75
C LYS A 446 -20.16 -14.07 -9.94
N PRO A 447 -19.89 -12.79 -10.21
CA PRO A 447 -19.16 -12.22 -11.35
C PRO A 447 -17.63 -12.07 -11.23
N ARG A 448 -16.97 -11.79 -12.37
CA ARG A 448 -15.60 -11.23 -12.44
C ARG A 448 -15.63 -9.73 -12.18
N VAL A 449 -14.79 -9.26 -11.28
CA VAL A 449 -14.79 -7.89 -10.76
C VAL A 449 -13.52 -7.17 -11.19
N ALA A 450 -13.66 -5.95 -11.70
CA ALA A 450 -12.57 -5.01 -11.89
C ALA A 450 -12.72 -3.80 -10.97
N VAL A 451 -11.62 -3.33 -10.41
CA VAL A 451 -11.52 -2.01 -9.79
C VAL A 451 -10.87 -1.06 -10.79
N LEU A 452 -11.58 0.01 -11.18
CA LEU A 452 -11.11 1.00 -12.14
C LEU A 452 -10.64 2.27 -11.41
N HIS A 453 -9.36 2.58 -11.54
CA HIS A 453 -8.76 3.82 -11.06
C HIS A 453 -7.55 4.22 -11.92
N TYR A 454 -6.99 5.41 -11.69
CA TYR A 454 -5.91 5.99 -12.50
C TYR A 454 -4.72 5.05 -12.70
N TRP A 455 -4.24 4.42 -11.63
CA TRP A 455 -3.04 3.58 -11.65
C TRP A 455 -3.22 2.18 -12.25
N GLY A 456 -4.46 1.66 -12.31
CA GLY A 456 -4.71 0.26 -12.68
C GLY A 456 -3.83 -0.75 -11.95
N ALA A 457 -3.33 -1.75 -12.69
CA ALA A 457 -2.53 -2.84 -12.16
C ALA A 457 -1.32 -2.39 -11.32
N LEU A 458 -0.70 -1.24 -11.67
CA LEU A 458 0.48 -0.70 -10.97
C LEU A 458 0.27 -0.50 -9.46
N ARG A 459 -0.97 -0.28 -9.02
CA ARG A 459 -1.35 -0.16 -7.61
C ARG A 459 -2.46 -1.15 -7.26
N SER A 460 -2.30 -2.40 -7.69
CA SER A 460 -3.20 -3.49 -7.29
C SER A 460 -3.29 -3.59 -5.76
N TRP A 461 -4.50 -3.67 -5.22
CA TRP A 461 -4.84 -3.79 -3.79
C TRP A 461 -4.51 -2.60 -2.86
N THR A 462 -3.45 -1.84 -3.10
CA THR A 462 -2.96 -0.78 -2.20
C THR A 462 -3.28 0.63 -2.70
N LEU A 463 -3.50 1.56 -1.76
CA LEU A 463 -3.57 3.00 -2.05
C LEU A 463 -2.27 3.75 -1.71
N SER A 464 -1.17 3.00 -1.55
CA SER A 464 0.08 3.32 -0.84
C SER A 464 0.02 2.88 0.63
N GLY A 465 1.07 2.19 1.09
CA GLY A 465 1.23 1.79 2.48
C GLY A 465 0.21 0.77 2.97
N HIS A 466 -0.10 0.86 4.26
CA HIS A 466 -0.98 0.04 5.08
C HIS A 466 -2.38 0.64 5.23
N PHE A 467 -3.30 -0.16 5.78
CA PHE A 467 -4.69 0.25 5.98
C PHE A 467 -4.82 1.49 6.87
N HIS A 468 -4.07 1.55 7.97
CA HIS A 468 -4.17 2.63 8.97
C HIS A 468 -3.67 3.99 8.45
N GLU A 469 -2.94 4.00 7.33
CA GLU A 469 -2.49 5.22 6.66
C GLU A 469 -3.46 5.69 5.57
N THR A 470 -4.38 4.81 5.13
CA THR A 470 -5.27 5.06 3.98
C THR A 470 -6.76 4.87 4.27
N TYR A 471 -7.13 4.57 5.52
CA TYR A 471 -8.50 4.27 5.96
C TYR A 471 -9.53 5.37 5.67
N MET A 472 -9.11 6.60 5.39
CA MET A 472 -10.02 7.69 5.02
C MET A 472 -10.58 7.56 3.60
N HIS A 473 -10.11 6.59 2.81
CA HIS A 473 -10.55 6.37 1.43
C HIS A 473 -11.46 5.14 1.31
N ASP A 474 -12.67 5.31 0.75
CA ASP A 474 -13.63 4.20 0.54
C ASP A 474 -13.00 2.99 -0.18
N LEU A 475 -12.10 3.25 -1.12
CA LEU A 475 -11.50 2.21 -1.95
C LEU A 475 -10.64 1.22 -1.14
N ILE A 476 -9.93 1.63 -0.08
CA ILE A 476 -9.14 0.66 0.70
C ILE A 476 -10.04 -0.29 1.49
N HIS A 477 -11.19 0.19 1.97
CA HIS A 477 -12.21 -0.65 2.61
C HIS A 477 -12.80 -1.65 1.64
N ILE A 478 -13.08 -1.23 0.39
CA ILE A 478 -13.54 -2.12 -0.67
C ILE A 478 -12.48 -3.19 -0.97
N ASN A 479 -11.21 -2.79 -1.12
CA ASN A 479 -10.11 -3.72 -1.37
C ASN A 479 -9.98 -4.76 -0.24
N GLU A 480 -10.12 -4.34 1.02
CA GLU A 480 -10.05 -5.26 2.17
C GLU A 480 -11.24 -6.24 2.24
N SER A 481 -12.44 -5.79 1.88
CA SER A 481 -13.58 -6.69 1.71
C SER A 481 -13.33 -7.70 0.59
N LEU A 482 -12.97 -7.21 -0.61
CA LEU A 482 -12.70 -8.04 -1.80
C LEU A 482 -11.57 -9.05 -1.59
N ALA A 483 -10.57 -8.72 -0.77
CA ALA A 483 -9.40 -9.57 -0.53
C ALA A 483 -9.78 -10.98 -0.02
N GLY A 484 -10.84 -11.08 0.78
CA GLY A 484 -11.35 -12.35 1.34
C GLY A 484 -12.63 -12.89 0.67
N LEU A 485 -13.28 -12.12 -0.21
CA LEU A 485 -14.47 -12.57 -0.93
C LEU A 485 -14.10 -13.55 -2.07
N PRO A 486 -14.97 -14.51 -2.41
CA PRO A 486 -14.71 -15.53 -3.43
C PRO A 486 -14.91 -15.00 -4.85
N PHE A 487 -14.33 -13.86 -5.21
CA PHE A 487 -14.41 -13.28 -6.56
C PHE A 487 -13.05 -13.25 -7.24
N ASP A 488 -13.06 -13.34 -8.56
CA ASP A 488 -11.92 -12.99 -9.38
C ASP A 488 -11.84 -11.46 -9.49
N VAL A 489 -10.72 -10.88 -9.07
CA VAL A 489 -10.56 -9.43 -8.91
C VAL A 489 -9.34 -8.96 -9.69
N SER A 490 -9.54 -7.97 -10.55
CA SER A 490 -8.50 -7.31 -11.34
C SER A 490 -8.52 -5.79 -11.11
N PHE A 491 -7.42 -5.11 -11.45
CA PHE A 491 -7.28 -3.66 -11.33
C PHE A 491 -7.00 -3.07 -12.71
N LEU A 492 -7.86 -2.17 -13.17
CA LEU A 492 -7.82 -1.59 -14.50
C LEU A 492 -7.49 -0.10 -14.45
N SER A 493 -6.67 0.34 -15.39
CA SER A 493 -6.48 1.75 -15.71
C SER A 493 -7.49 2.18 -16.78
N PHE A 494 -7.60 3.49 -16.98
CA PHE A 494 -8.38 4.06 -18.08
C PHE A 494 -7.81 3.71 -19.46
N GLU A 495 -6.50 3.48 -19.57
CA GLU A 495 -5.91 2.98 -20.81
C GLU A 495 -6.30 1.52 -21.07
N ASP A 496 -6.38 0.68 -20.03
CA ASP A 496 -6.83 -0.72 -20.17
C ASP A 496 -8.27 -0.80 -20.69
N VAL A 497 -9.14 0.11 -20.25
CA VAL A 497 -10.51 0.24 -20.77
C VAL A 497 -10.49 0.52 -22.27
N LYS A 498 -9.68 1.49 -22.72
CA LYS A 498 -9.53 1.83 -24.14
C LYS A 498 -8.91 0.70 -24.96
N ASN A 499 -8.09 -0.13 -24.33
CA ASN A 499 -7.47 -1.32 -24.94
C ASN A 499 -8.37 -2.57 -24.88
N GLY A 500 -9.60 -2.45 -24.39
CA GLY A 500 -10.63 -3.48 -24.47
C GLY A 500 -10.66 -4.49 -23.32
N ALA A 501 -10.09 -4.15 -22.16
CA ALA A 501 -10.06 -5.01 -20.97
C ALA A 501 -11.46 -5.38 -20.43
N LEU A 502 -12.51 -4.61 -20.78
CA LEU A 502 -13.88 -4.84 -20.31
C LEU A 502 -14.55 -6.12 -20.85
N LYS A 503 -14.01 -6.74 -21.90
CA LYS A 503 -14.59 -7.97 -22.50
C LYS A 503 -14.71 -9.11 -21.50
N ASP A 504 -13.78 -9.13 -20.55
CA ASP A 504 -13.65 -10.18 -19.56
C ASP A 504 -14.09 -9.75 -18.15
N ILE A 505 -14.91 -8.71 -18.06
CA ILE A 505 -15.35 -8.14 -16.78
C ILE A 505 -16.87 -8.05 -16.76
N ASP A 506 -17.45 -8.47 -15.64
CA ASP A 506 -18.89 -8.44 -15.43
C ASP A 506 -19.31 -7.27 -14.51
N VAL A 507 -18.41 -6.86 -13.59
CA VAL A 507 -18.59 -5.70 -12.70
C VAL A 507 -17.36 -4.78 -12.72
N VAL A 508 -17.56 -3.47 -12.83
CA VAL A 508 -16.54 -2.44 -12.64
C VAL A 508 -16.90 -1.61 -11.42
N ILE A 509 -15.96 -1.48 -10.48
CA ILE A 509 -16.06 -0.60 -9.31
C ILE A 509 -15.18 0.63 -9.54
N ASN A 510 -15.74 1.83 -9.36
CA ASN A 510 -15.00 3.09 -9.30
C ASN A 510 -15.34 3.80 -8.00
N ALA A 511 -14.34 4.08 -7.17
CA ALA A 511 -14.55 4.52 -5.79
C ALA A 511 -13.50 5.56 -5.37
N GLY A 512 -13.96 6.72 -4.88
CA GLY A 512 -13.08 7.76 -4.37
C GLY A 512 -13.70 9.15 -4.41
N TYR A 513 -12.99 10.12 -3.85
CA TYR A 513 -13.39 11.53 -3.91
C TYR A 513 -13.01 12.16 -5.26
N ALA A 514 -13.69 13.23 -5.65
CA ALA A 514 -13.49 13.89 -6.93
C ALA A 514 -12.03 14.33 -7.12
N GLN A 515 -11.50 14.24 -8.36
CA GLN A 515 -10.10 14.56 -8.70
C GLN A 515 -9.02 13.63 -8.15
N SER A 516 -9.33 12.69 -7.24
CA SER A 516 -8.38 11.68 -6.80
C SER A 516 -7.99 10.71 -7.92
N ALA A 517 -6.86 10.02 -7.74
CA ALA A 517 -6.46 8.90 -8.56
C ALA A 517 -7.51 7.77 -8.52
N TRP A 518 -8.24 7.65 -7.41
CA TRP A 518 -9.19 6.58 -7.11
C TRP A 518 -10.52 6.77 -7.84
N SER A 519 -11.06 7.99 -7.83
CA SER A 519 -12.20 8.32 -8.71
C SER A 519 -11.74 8.40 -10.16
N GLY A 520 -10.50 8.85 -10.44
CA GLY A 520 -9.89 8.90 -11.77
C GLY A 520 -9.65 10.30 -12.32
N GLY A 521 -10.18 11.33 -11.64
CA GLY A 521 -10.00 12.75 -11.96
C GLY A 521 -10.22 13.08 -13.44
N ASP A 522 -9.25 13.74 -14.05
CA ASP A 522 -9.35 14.23 -15.42
C ASP A 522 -9.43 13.13 -16.50
N CYS A 523 -9.20 11.85 -16.17
CA CYS A 523 -9.44 10.76 -17.11
C CYS A 523 -10.90 10.70 -17.57
N TRP A 524 -11.83 11.21 -16.77
CA TRP A 524 -13.25 11.30 -17.13
C TRP A 524 -13.58 12.41 -18.12
N LYS A 525 -12.61 13.24 -18.51
CA LYS A 525 -12.77 14.19 -19.63
C LYS A 525 -12.72 13.47 -20.98
N ASP A 526 -12.08 12.30 -21.05
CA ASP A 526 -11.97 11.48 -22.25
C ASP A 526 -13.34 10.85 -22.60
N GLU A 527 -13.92 11.28 -23.72
CA GLU A 527 -15.21 10.80 -24.19
C GLU A 527 -15.19 9.32 -24.60
N GLN A 528 -14.03 8.79 -25.02
CA GLN A 528 -13.90 7.40 -25.42
C GLN A 528 -14.10 6.48 -24.21
N THR A 529 -13.48 6.82 -23.08
CA THR A 529 -13.66 6.11 -21.80
C THR A 529 -15.13 6.04 -21.39
N VAL A 530 -15.82 7.19 -21.38
CA VAL A 530 -17.24 7.26 -21.00
C VAL A 530 -18.11 6.45 -21.97
N SER A 531 -17.83 6.53 -23.27
CA SER A 531 -18.59 5.81 -24.30
C SER A 531 -18.43 4.29 -24.18
N LEU A 532 -17.19 3.81 -23.99
CA LEU A 532 -16.90 2.39 -23.84
C LEU A 532 -17.55 1.79 -22.59
N LEU A 533 -17.46 2.47 -21.45
CA LEU A 533 -18.14 2.03 -20.23
C LEU A 533 -19.66 2.06 -20.36
N THR A 534 -20.22 3.09 -21.02
CA THR A 534 -21.65 3.19 -21.27
C THR A 534 -22.16 2.05 -22.16
N GLU A 535 -21.45 1.75 -23.25
CA GLU A 535 -21.76 0.63 -24.14
C GLU A 535 -21.64 -0.70 -23.41
N TRP A 536 -20.59 -0.89 -22.62
CA TRP A 536 -20.39 -2.09 -21.83
C TRP A 536 -21.52 -2.33 -20.82
N VAL A 537 -21.95 -1.29 -20.09
CA VAL A 537 -23.14 -1.40 -19.20
C VAL A 537 -24.39 -1.71 -20.02
N TYR A 538 -24.61 -1.02 -21.14
CA TYR A 538 -25.78 -1.27 -22.00
C TYR A 538 -25.88 -2.74 -22.43
N ASN A 539 -24.73 -3.39 -22.65
CA ASN A 539 -24.64 -4.78 -23.09
C ASN A 539 -24.62 -5.81 -21.94
N GLY A 540 -24.81 -5.40 -20.69
CA GLY A 540 -24.95 -6.31 -19.54
C GLY A 540 -23.97 -6.09 -18.39
N GLY A 541 -23.01 -5.17 -18.53
CA GLY A 541 -22.07 -4.83 -17.46
C GLY A 541 -22.74 -4.17 -16.25
N THR A 542 -22.13 -4.33 -15.08
CA THR A 542 -22.54 -3.63 -13.85
C THR A 542 -21.51 -2.59 -13.43
N PHE A 543 -21.88 -1.31 -13.41
CA PHE A 543 -21.00 -0.25 -12.90
C PHE A 543 -21.38 0.14 -11.47
N ILE A 544 -20.49 -0.08 -10.50
CA ILE A 544 -20.66 0.32 -9.12
C ILE A 544 -19.82 1.57 -8.86
N GLY A 545 -20.47 2.68 -8.55
CA GLY A 545 -19.84 3.93 -8.17
C GLY A 545 -19.93 4.18 -6.66
N VAL A 546 -18.84 4.54 -6.01
CA VAL A 546 -18.80 4.84 -4.57
C VAL A 546 -18.22 6.23 -4.29
N ASN A 547 -18.89 6.98 -3.40
CA ASN A 547 -18.56 8.34 -3.00
C ASN A 547 -18.73 9.37 -4.14
N GLU A 548 -17.66 9.79 -4.83
CA GLU A 548 -17.71 10.69 -5.98
C GLU A 548 -17.21 9.99 -7.26
N PRO A 549 -17.88 8.91 -7.69
CA PRO A 549 -17.44 8.13 -8.85
C PRO A 549 -17.58 8.95 -10.12
N SER A 550 -16.62 8.84 -11.04
CA SER A 550 -16.64 9.55 -12.32
C SER A 550 -16.75 11.08 -12.23
N ALA A 551 -16.40 11.67 -11.09
CA ALA A 551 -16.59 13.09 -10.82
C ALA A 551 -15.57 13.98 -11.53
N VAL A 552 -16.05 14.87 -12.40
CA VAL A 552 -15.23 15.93 -13.03
C VAL A 552 -16.08 17.14 -13.42
N ASN A 553 -15.55 18.34 -13.23
CA ASN A 553 -16.23 19.58 -13.58
C ASN A 553 -16.25 19.83 -15.10
N GLY A 554 -17.17 20.71 -15.54
CA GLY A 554 -17.20 21.23 -16.92
C GLY A 554 -18.20 20.55 -17.86
N TYR A 555 -19.05 19.66 -17.34
CA TYR A 555 -20.10 18.96 -18.09
C TYR A 555 -21.49 19.27 -17.50
N ASP A 556 -22.54 18.80 -18.17
CA ASP A 556 -23.92 18.98 -17.73
C ASP A 556 -24.26 18.25 -16.41
N THR A 557 -23.49 17.21 -16.09
CA THR A 557 -23.48 16.51 -14.79
C THR A 557 -22.08 16.49 -14.18
N PHE A 558 -22.01 16.38 -12.85
CA PHE A 558 -20.73 16.27 -12.14
C PHE A 558 -20.16 14.85 -12.22
N PHE A 559 -21.01 13.84 -12.00
CA PHE A 559 -20.68 12.44 -12.29
C PHE A 559 -20.85 12.20 -13.79
N ARG A 560 -19.78 11.83 -14.50
CA ARG A 560 -19.85 11.55 -15.96
C ARG A 560 -20.62 10.28 -16.29
N MET A 561 -20.78 9.39 -15.32
CA MET A 561 -21.60 8.18 -15.42
C MET A 561 -22.97 8.36 -14.74
N SER A 562 -23.45 9.59 -14.54
CA SER A 562 -24.73 9.88 -13.87
C SER A 562 -25.95 9.24 -14.54
N HIS A 563 -25.94 9.08 -15.88
CA HIS A 563 -26.98 8.37 -16.64
C HIS A 563 -27.00 6.87 -16.39
N ILE A 564 -25.86 6.30 -15.95
CA ILE A 564 -25.75 4.91 -15.52
C ILE A 564 -26.09 4.76 -14.04
N LEU A 565 -25.59 5.65 -13.19
CA LEU A 565 -25.79 5.60 -11.74
C LEU A 565 -27.20 6.05 -11.33
N GLY A 566 -27.87 6.85 -12.17
CA GLY A 566 -29.18 7.43 -11.89
C GLY A 566 -29.18 8.54 -10.83
N VAL A 567 -27.99 8.97 -10.40
CA VAL A 567 -27.75 10.05 -9.44
C VAL A 567 -26.62 10.95 -9.92
N ASP A 568 -26.61 12.16 -9.38
CA ASP A 568 -25.54 13.15 -9.55
C ASP A 568 -25.39 13.97 -8.25
N GLU A 569 -24.32 14.74 -8.12
CA GLU A 569 -24.07 15.62 -6.97
C GLU A 569 -24.32 17.08 -7.32
N ASP A 570 -25.16 17.75 -6.53
CA ASP A 570 -25.35 19.20 -6.62
C ASP A 570 -24.18 19.93 -5.95
N THR A 571 -23.22 20.38 -6.78
CA THR A 571 -22.06 21.18 -6.37
C THR A 571 -22.40 22.64 -6.04
N GLY A 572 -23.69 22.99 -5.97
CA GLY A 572 -24.20 24.32 -5.67
C GLY A 572 -24.94 24.98 -6.85
N ALA A 573 -24.71 24.50 -8.07
CA ALA A 573 -25.34 25.03 -9.27
C ALA A 573 -26.84 24.71 -9.36
N ARG A 574 -27.32 23.69 -8.62
CA ARG A 574 -28.70 23.19 -8.70
C ARG A 574 -29.54 23.44 -7.44
N VAL A 575 -29.07 24.26 -6.50
CA VAL A 575 -29.74 24.52 -5.20
C VAL A 575 -31.20 24.99 -5.34
N CYS A 576 -31.55 25.70 -6.42
CA CYS A 576 -32.92 26.17 -6.69
C CYS A 576 -33.74 25.25 -7.61
N HIS A 577 -33.25 24.07 -7.96
CA HIS A 577 -33.96 23.11 -8.80
C HIS A 577 -34.84 22.19 -7.94
N GLY A 578 -35.95 21.73 -8.52
CA GLY A 578 -36.77 20.69 -7.90
C GLY A 578 -36.00 19.37 -7.82
N LYS A 579 -36.34 18.54 -6.84
CA LYS A 579 -35.79 17.19 -6.67
C LYS A 579 -36.89 16.15 -6.88
N TRP A 580 -36.54 15.04 -7.51
CA TRP A 580 -37.45 13.90 -7.61
C TRP A 580 -37.71 13.31 -6.23
N THR A 581 -38.98 13.09 -5.91
CA THR A 581 -39.39 12.35 -4.71
C THR A 581 -39.23 10.85 -4.94
N PHE A 582 -38.91 10.10 -3.90
CA PHE A 582 -38.74 8.65 -3.97
C PHE A 582 -39.24 8.00 -2.70
N ASN A 583 -39.41 6.68 -2.75
CA ASN A 583 -39.55 5.83 -1.58
C ASN A 583 -38.47 4.76 -1.68
N ALA A 584 -37.69 4.58 -0.61
CA ALA A 584 -36.66 3.55 -0.60
C ALA A 584 -37.30 2.16 -0.66
N ASN A 585 -36.83 1.31 -1.57
CA ASN A 585 -37.30 -0.06 -1.72
C ASN A 585 -36.16 -0.96 -2.18
N ALA A 586 -35.71 -1.83 -1.28
CA ALA A 586 -34.67 -2.80 -1.56
C ALA A 586 -35.25 -4.20 -1.76
N PRO A 587 -34.67 -5.02 -2.66
CA PRO A 587 -34.89 -6.45 -2.67
C PRO A 587 -34.63 -7.08 -1.29
N LYS A 588 -35.48 -8.03 -0.89
CA LYS A 588 -35.35 -8.72 0.39
C LYS A 588 -33.99 -9.42 0.46
N GLY A 589 -33.26 -9.19 1.55
CA GLY A 589 -31.96 -9.82 1.81
C GLY A 589 -30.76 -9.08 1.21
N LEU A 590 -30.97 -8.04 0.39
CA LEU A 590 -29.87 -7.26 -0.19
C LEU A 590 -29.01 -6.62 0.92
N PHE A 591 -29.66 -6.05 1.92
CA PHE A 591 -29.00 -5.41 3.07
C PHE A 591 -28.99 -6.35 4.29
N PRO A 592 -27.80 -6.82 4.72
CA PRO A 592 -27.66 -7.53 5.98
C PRO A 592 -28.09 -6.66 7.16
N SER A 593 -28.62 -7.29 8.21
CA SER A 593 -28.94 -6.57 9.45
C SER A 593 -27.68 -5.91 10.00
N GLY A 594 -27.76 -4.61 10.33
CA GLY A 594 -26.62 -3.82 10.81
C GLY A 594 -25.75 -3.19 9.72
N SER A 595 -25.91 -3.57 8.45
CA SER A 595 -25.21 -2.89 7.35
C SER A 595 -25.64 -1.43 7.25
N TYR A 596 -24.71 -0.55 6.89
CA TYR A 596 -24.95 0.90 6.80
C TYR A 596 -24.18 1.51 5.62
N VAL A 597 -24.70 2.62 5.11
CA VAL A 597 -24.04 3.46 4.10
C VAL A 597 -24.41 4.89 4.46
N HIS A 598 -23.43 5.71 4.82
CA HIS A 598 -23.66 7.11 5.16
C HIS A 598 -24.00 7.90 3.92
N ALA A 599 -25.08 8.69 3.98
CA ALA A 599 -25.48 9.56 2.89
C ALA A 599 -24.47 10.69 2.69
N ARG A 600 -24.36 11.11 1.44
CA ARG A 600 -23.54 12.25 1.03
C ARG A 600 -24.44 13.43 0.70
N LYS A 601 -24.19 14.58 1.31
CA LYS A 601 -24.96 15.80 1.05
C LYS A 601 -24.82 16.18 -0.42
N GLY A 602 -25.92 16.62 -1.04
CA GLY A 602 -25.93 17.09 -2.42
C GLY A 602 -26.33 16.03 -3.43
N ILE A 603 -26.35 14.75 -3.07
CA ILE A 603 -26.81 13.68 -3.95
C ILE A 603 -28.30 13.84 -4.28
N TYR A 604 -28.63 13.75 -5.57
CA TYR A 604 -29.99 13.84 -6.09
C TYR A 604 -30.19 12.86 -7.24
N LEU A 605 -31.44 12.43 -7.45
CA LEU A 605 -31.82 11.59 -8.60
C LEU A 605 -31.84 12.44 -9.88
N THR A 606 -31.31 11.93 -10.99
CA THR A 606 -31.18 12.69 -12.24
C THR A 606 -32.50 12.81 -13.00
N ASP A 607 -33.15 11.69 -13.27
CA ASP A 607 -34.35 11.61 -14.13
C ASP A 607 -35.53 10.84 -13.51
N GLY A 608 -35.40 10.42 -12.25
CA GLY A 608 -36.42 9.68 -11.51
C GLY A 608 -36.55 8.19 -11.86
N LYS A 609 -35.70 7.64 -12.74
CA LYS A 609 -35.72 6.20 -13.08
C LYS A 609 -34.96 5.32 -12.10
N ALA A 610 -33.97 5.87 -11.40
CA ALA A 610 -33.19 5.11 -10.44
C ALA A 610 -34.06 4.68 -9.25
N SER A 611 -33.94 3.41 -8.86
CA SER A 611 -34.53 2.91 -7.62
C SER A 611 -33.63 3.27 -6.45
N VAL A 612 -34.16 4.02 -5.48
CA VAL A 612 -33.47 4.23 -4.20
C VAL A 612 -33.62 2.96 -3.38
N LEU A 613 -32.49 2.29 -3.12
CA LEU A 613 -32.44 1.05 -2.34
C LEU A 613 -32.33 1.34 -0.84
N ARG A 614 -31.61 2.41 -0.49
CA ARG A 614 -31.47 2.92 0.88
C ARG A 614 -31.35 4.44 0.85
N GLU A 615 -31.93 5.07 1.86
CA GLU A 615 -31.80 6.50 2.14
C GLU A 615 -31.35 6.72 3.58
N GLU A 616 -30.73 7.86 3.82
CA GLU A 616 -30.45 8.39 5.16
C GLU A 616 -30.81 9.89 5.14
N ASP A 617 -31.64 10.32 6.08
CA ASP A 617 -32.17 11.69 6.21
C ASP A 617 -32.80 12.26 4.93
N GLY A 618 -33.50 11.41 4.17
CA GLY A 618 -34.16 11.81 2.92
C GLY A 618 -33.20 12.01 1.75
N ILE A 619 -31.96 11.55 1.87
CA ILE A 619 -30.93 11.59 0.83
C ILE A 619 -30.68 10.17 0.30
N PRO A 620 -30.66 9.94 -1.02
CA PRO A 620 -30.28 8.64 -1.57
C PRO A 620 -28.87 8.24 -1.13
N ALA A 621 -28.77 7.15 -0.38
CA ALA A 621 -27.50 6.60 0.09
C ALA A 621 -27.04 5.42 -0.78
N VAL A 622 -27.98 4.60 -1.25
CA VAL A 622 -27.72 3.53 -2.22
C VAL A 622 -28.79 3.55 -3.29
N THR A 623 -28.40 3.52 -4.57
CA THR A 623 -29.34 3.48 -5.70
C THR A 623 -28.97 2.40 -6.70
N SER A 624 -29.95 2.00 -7.51
CA SER A 624 -29.81 1.04 -8.61
C SER A 624 -30.58 1.57 -9.82
N CYS A 625 -29.92 1.68 -10.97
CA CYS A 625 -30.51 2.17 -12.20
C CYS A 625 -30.25 1.16 -13.34
N GLU A 626 -31.32 0.70 -13.98
CA GLU A 626 -31.21 -0.21 -15.14
C GLU A 626 -30.86 0.59 -16.40
N PHE A 627 -29.91 0.07 -17.18
CA PHE A 627 -29.48 0.70 -18.41
C PHE A 627 -29.16 -0.35 -19.48
N GLY A 628 -30.02 -0.46 -20.49
CA GLY A 628 -29.94 -1.56 -21.45
C GLY A 628 -30.18 -2.90 -20.77
N SER A 629 -29.24 -3.84 -20.96
CA SER A 629 -29.24 -5.16 -20.30
C SER A 629 -28.43 -5.18 -19.00
N GLY A 630 -27.75 -4.09 -18.66
CA GLY A 630 -26.94 -3.97 -17.44
C GLY A 630 -27.50 -2.96 -16.46
N ARG A 631 -26.64 -2.51 -15.53
CA ARG A 631 -27.05 -1.75 -14.36
C ARG A 631 -25.94 -0.85 -13.83
N GLY A 632 -26.32 0.33 -13.35
CA GLY A 632 -25.50 1.13 -12.44
C GLY A 632 -25.98 1.01 -11.00
N ILE A 633 -25.04 1.00 -10.06
CA ILE A 633 -25.30 1.03 -8.62
C ILE A 633 -24.46 2.15 -8.03
N TYR A 634 -25.07 3.02 -7.24
CA TYR A 634 -24.35 4.06 -6.50
C TYR A 634 -24.38 3.78 -5.00
N LEU A 635 -23.26 4.01 -4.32
CA LEU A 635 -23.15 4.06 -2.87
C LEU A 635 -22.54 5.41 -2.47
N ALA A 636 -23.13 6.09 -1.50
CA ALA A 636 -22.62 7.38 -1.03
C ALA A 636 -21.32 7.28 -0.20
N SER A 637 -21.05 6.12 0.39
CA SER A 637 -19.84 5.81 1.13
C SER A 637 -19.67 4.29 1.26
N TYR A 638 -18.47 3.85 1.63
CA TYR A 638 -18.23 2.45 2.01
C TYR A 638 -17.19 2.35 3.13
N GLU A 639 -17.57 1.65 4.20
CA GLU A 639 -16.70 1.36 5.33
C GLU A 639 -16.67 -0.15 5.60
N LEU A 640 -15.48 -0.66 5.91
CA LEU A 640 -15.25 -2.07 6.20
C LEU A 640 -15.90 -2.46 7.53
N CYS A 641 -16.86 -3.38 7.44
CA CYS A 641 -17.33 -4.19 8.56
C CYS A 641 -17.87 -5.53 8.01
N PRO A 642 -18.14 -6.55 8.86
CA PRO A 642 -18.70 -7.81 8.40
C PRO A 642 -20.02 -7.64 7.61
N GLU A 643 -20.90 -6.75 8.09
CA GLU A 643 -22.19 -6.46 7.48
C GLU A 643 -22.04 -5.79 6.11
N ASN A 644 -21.12 -4.83 5.98
CA ASN A 644 -20.85 -4.15 4.72
C ASN A 644 -20.07 -5.02 3.74
N THR A 645 -19.19 -5.91 4.23
CA THR A 645 -18.53 -6.93 3.39
C THR A 645 -19.56 -7.87 2.76
N ARG A 646 -20.55 -8.31 3.54
CA ARG A 646 -21.69 -9.08 3.00
C ARG A 646 -22.55 -8.24 2.06
N LEU A 647 -22.78 -6.95 2.36
CA LEU A 647 -23.49 -6.03 1.47
C LEU A 647 -22.78 -5.89 0.13
N LEU A 648 -21.46 -5.73 0.10
CA LEU A 648 -20.68 -5.64 -1.13
C LEU A 648 -20.86 -6.89 -1.98
N MET A 649 -20.70 -8.09 -1.38
CA MET A 649 -20.96 -9.35 -2.07
C MET A 649 -22.38 -9.41 -2.64
N ASN A 650 -23.38 -9.02 -1.84
CA ASN A 650 -24.77 -9.00 -2.28
C ASN A 650 -25.00 -8.01 -3.45
N LEU A 651 -24.34 -6.85 -3.46
CA LEU A 651 -24.45 -5.85 -4.53
C LEU A 651 -23.79 -6.33 -5.83
N LEU A 652 -22.65 -7.05 -5.73
CA LEU A 652 -22.00 -7.68 -6.88
C LEU A 652 -22.91 -8.74 -7.54
N LEU A 653 -23.50 -9.61 -6.72
CA LEU A 653 -24.45 -10.63 -7.18
C LEU A 653 -25.73 -10.00 -7.74
N TYR A 654 -26.31 -9.05 -7.01
CA TYR A 654 -27.53 -8.32 -7.42
C TYR A 654 -27.33 -7.54 -8.73
N GLY A 655 -26.17 -6.91 -8.92
CA GLY A 655 -25.85 -6.15 -10.12
C GLY A 655 -25.88 -7.01 -11.37
N THR A 656 -25.39 -8.24 -11.26
CA THR A 656 -25.27 -9.21 -12.36
C THR A 656 -26.45 -10.18 -12.47
N GLY A 657 -27.47 -10.03 -11.61
CA GLY A 657 -28.67 -10.87 -11.60
C GLY A 657 -28.48 -12.25 -10.98
N GLU A 658 -27.34 -12.51 -10.35
CA GLU A 658 -27.07 -13.74 -9.59
C GLU A 658 -27.91 -13.76 -8.29
N PRO A 659 -28.29 -14.96 -7.78
CA PRO A 659 -28.99 -15.06 -6.51
C PRO A 659 -28.11 -14.57 -5.36
N LEU A 660 -28.70 -13.93 -4.35
CA LEU A 660 -27.96 -13.42 -3.18
C LEU A 660 -27.38 -14.51 -2.27
N MET A 661 -27.86 -15.75 -2.42
CA MET A 661 -27.38 -16.93 -1.70
C MET A 661 -27.10 -18.06 -2.71
N PRO A 662 -26.05 -17.92 -3.55
CA PRO A 662 -25.60 -19.00 -4.42
C PRO A 662 -24.91 -20.10 -3.59
N GLU A 663 -24.49 -21.17 -4.24
CA GLU A 663 -23.55 -22.12 -3.62
C GLU A 663 -22.24 -21.40 -3.24
N LEU A 664 -21.50 -21.93 -2.26
CA LEU A 664 -20.26 -21.33 -1.72
C LEU A 664 -20.46 -20.01 -0.93
N VAL A 665 -21.70 -19.65 -0.60
CA VAL A 665 -22.00 -18.57 0.35
C VAL A 665 -22.58 -19.13 1.63
N THR A 666 -22.02 -18.71 2.76
CA THR A 666 -22.48 -19.06 4.10
C THR A 666 -23.75 -18.28 4.46
N ASP A 667 -24.68 -18.92 5.15
CA ASP A 667 -25.89 -18.25 5.67
C ASP A 667 -25.62 -17.28 6.84
N ASN A 668 -24.41 -17.28 7.39
CA ASN A 668 -23.98 -16.44 8.50
C ASN A 668 -22.87 -15.47 8.05
N LEU A 669 -23.13 -14.16 8.17
CA LEU A 669 -22.21 -13.10 7.74
C LEU A 669 -20.88 -13.08 8.50
N HIS A 670 -20.83 -13.66 9.70
CA HIS A 670 -19.60 -13.78 10.50
C HIS A 670 -18.75 -14.98 10.07
N THR A 671 -19.18 -15.74 9.06
CA THR A 671 -18.43 -16.89 8.54
C THR A 671 -18.19 -16.73 7.05
N GLU A 672 -17.06 -17.23 6.58
CA GLU A 672 -16.73 -17.30 5.15
C GLU A 672 -16.28 -18.72 4.81
N CYS A 673 -16.41 -19.12 3.54
CA CYS A 673 -15.96 -20.44 3.11
C CYS A 673 -15.10 -20.38 1.84
N ALA A 674 -14.29 -21.41 1.65
CA ALA A 674 -13.57 -21.68 0.42
C ALA A 674 -13.70 -23.18 0.09
N TYR A 675 -13.98 -23.50 -1.16
CA TYR A 675 -14.01 -24.88 -1.64
C TYR A 675 -12.89 -25.07 -2.65
N TYR A 676 -12.08 -26.10 -2.47
CA TYR A 676 -10.97 -26.48 -3.35
C TYR A 676 -11.40 -27.72 -4.16
N PRO A 677 -11.82 -27.55 -5.42
CA PRO A 677 -12.41 -28.64 -6.20
C PRO A 677 -11.48 -29.84 -6.37
N GLU A 678 -10.20 -29.61 -6.59
CA GLU A 678 -9.19 -30.63 -6.90
C GLU A 678 -8.94 -31.57 -5.72
N SER A 679 -9.01 -31.07 -4.48
CA SER A 679 -8.94 -31.88 -3.25
C SER A 679 -10.32 -32.25 -2.69
N SER A 680 -11.39 -31.69 -3.27
CA SER A 680 -12.76 -31.74 -2.73
C SER A 680 -12.86 -31.23 -1.29
N MET A 681 -11.99 -30.31 -0.90
CA MET A 681 -11.94 -29.79 0.47
C MET A 681 -12.79 -28.53 0.60
N LEU A 682 -13.76 -28.56 1.51
CA LEU A 682 -14.46 -27.38 2.00
C LEU A 682 -13.79 -26.88 3.28
N VAL A 683 -13.47 -25.59 3.30
CA VAL A 683 -13.02 -24.85 4.48
C VAL A 683 -14.07 -23.80 4.85
N VAL A 684 -14.41 -23.72 6.13
CA VAL A 684 -15.24 -22.67 6.70
C VAL A 684 -14.48 -22.00 7.83
N ILE A 685 -14.46 -20.68 7.88
CA ILE A 685 -13.80 -19.90 8.93
C ILE A 685 -14.80 -19.03 9.67
N ASN A 686 -14.57 -18.84 10.96
CA ASN A 686 -15.31 -17.92 11.81
C ASN A 686 -14.55 -16.60 11.97
N ASN A 687 -15.09 -15.51 11.45
CA ASN A 687 -14.53 -14.16 11.54
C ASN A 687 -15.09 -13.38 12.75
N SER A 688 -15.33 -14.04 13.88
CA SER A 688 -15.83 -13.38 15.08
C SER A 688 -15.29 -13.99 16.37
N ALA A 689 -15.38 -13.21 17.45
CA ALA A 689 -15.00 -13.59 18.80
C ALA A 689 -15.98 -14.57 19.48
N GLN A 690 -17.08 -14.93 18.81
CA GLN A 690 -18.11 -15.79 19.36
C GLN A 690 -18.17 -17.09 18.58
N GLU A 691 -18.62 -18.17 19.23
CA GLU A 691 -18.97 -19.39 18.51
C GLU A 691 -20.05 -19.10 17.46
N GLN A 692 -19.88 -19.61 16.25
CA GLN A 692 -20.81 -19.43 15.15
C GLN A 692 -21.35 -20.77 14.66
N LYS A 693 -22.63 -20.77 14.27
CA LYS A 693 -23.24 -21.83 13.48
C LYS A 693 -23.49 -21.30 12.09
N THR A 694 -23.19 -22.12 11.09
CA THR A 694 -23.49 -21.77 9.69
C THR A 694 -23.77 -23.01 8.87
N SER A 695 -24.49 -22.82 7.78
CA SER A 695 -24.61 -23.78 6.70
C SER A 695 -24.04 -23.22 5.41
N VAL A 696 -23.44 -24.10 4.61
CA VAL A 696 -22.94 -23.80 3.28
C VAL A 696 -23.35 -24.92 2.33
N LYS A 697 -23.73 -24.54 1.11
CA LYS A 697 -24.06 -25.47 0.05
C LYS A 697 -22.89 -25.62 -0.92
N VAL A 698 -22.47 -26.86 -1.17
CA VAL A 698 -21.41 -27.23 -2.11
C VAL A 698 -21.88 -28.44 -2.91
N ASN A 699 -21.82 -28.37 -4.24
CA ASN A 699 -22.20 -29.47 -5.14
C ASN A 699 -23.60 -30.03 -4.85
N GLY A 700 -24.56 -29.16 -4.53
CA GLY A 700 -25.91 -29.60 -4.18
C GLY A 700 -26.12 -30.04 -2.71
N LYS A 701 -25.07 -30.34 -1.95
CA LYS A 701 -25.12 -30.80 -0.56
C LYS A 701 -24.97 -29.64 0.41
N THR A 702 -25.80 -29.60 1.45
CA THR A 702 -25.66 -28.66 2.57
C THR A 702 -24.80 -29.28 3.66
N THR A 703 -23.74 -28.59 4.05
CA THR A 703 -22.92 -28.90 5.22
C THR A 703 -23.23 -27.89 6.32
N GLU A 704 -23.65 -28.39 7.49
CA GLU A 704 -23.82 -27.60 8.70
C GLU A 704 -22.56 -27.71 9.57
N CYS A 705 -22.05 -26.59 10.05
CA CYS A 705 -20.87 -26.56 10.90
C CYS A 705 -21.07 -25.63 12.10
N ARG A 706 -20.38 -25.97 13.20
CA ARG A 706 -20.30 -25.20 14.42
C ARG A 706 -18.82 -24.91 14.65
N LEU A 707 -18.46 -23.62 14.64
CA LEU A 707 -17.08 -23.17 14.77
C LEU A 707 -16.92 -22.42 16.08
N GLU A 708 -15.89 -22.78 16.83
CA GLU A 708 -15.44 -22.00 17.99
C GLU A 708 -15.07 -20.57 17.59
N SER A 709 -14.92 -19.68 18.57
CA SER A 709 -14.41 -18.33 18.39
C SER A 709 -13.14 -18.34 17.53
N TYR A 710 -13.17 -17.57 16.43
CA TYR A 710 -12.09 -17.54 15.43
C TYR A 710 -11.67 -18.90 14.84
N GLY A 711 -12.48 -19.94 14.99
CA GLY A 711 -12.15 -21.29 14.56
C GLY A 711 -12.23 -21.50 13.04
N ILE A 712 -11.72 -22.66 12.62
CA ILE A 712 -11.72 -23.15 11.26
C ILE A 712 -12.29 -24.58 11.23
N TYR A 713 -13.08 -24.88 10.21
CA TYR A 713 -13.67 -26.21 9.96
C TYR A 713 -13.24 -26.67 8.56
N CYS A 714 -12.80 -27.92 8.45
CA CYS A 714 -12.43 -28.54 7.17
C CYS A 714 -13.15 -29.88 7.01
N GLU A 715 -13.75 -30.11 5.84
CA GLU A 715 -14.40 -31.37 5.48
C GLU A 715 -14.18 -31.67 4.00
N GLN A 716 -13.87 -32.93 3.68
CA GLN A 716 -13.90 -33.40 2.29
C GLN A 716 -15.36 -33.69 1.90
N VAL A 717 -15.89 -32.95 0.92
CA VAL A 717 -17.33 -32.91 0.59
C VAL A 717 -17.69 -33.48 -0.78
#